data_AF-A0A9W9W3H9-F1
#
_entry.id   AF-A0A9W9W3H9-F1
#
_cell.length_a   1.000
_cell.length_b   1.000
_cell.length_c   1.000
_cell.angle_alpha   90.00
_cell.angle_beta   90.00
_cell.angle_gamma   90.00
#
_symmetry.space_group_name_H-M   'P 1'
#
loop_
_entity.id
_entity.type
_entity.pdbx_description
1 polymer ?
#
loop_
_entity_poly.entity_id
_entity_poly.type
_entity_poly.pdbx_seq_one_letter_code
_entity_poly.pdbx_strand_id
1 'polypeptide(L)'
;MADTMDSKELEVEKVTPTVKMEEEGGEETSDLKEPEEIIENVEYSYESHRSPFPEVRSVVPETDDPSMPVNTVRMWVLGVMFTVLGSGINQATCLPDGCLLGKNTSLATISFGPLGTFTLNPDRKFNIKEHALIVIMSNVSFGYATADSTNIIQAASANFYNFKLKTGFYVLIVLCAQLLGFGVAGLAAPWLVEPARIIWPGVLSNCAMLETLHSRSNTVANGWRVSRLRFFLFVTGGGFLWYFFPGLIFTALSYFTWVCWIAPKNVVVNHLFGMQTGLGLSPITFDWSQIAYNTNPLLSPSWAAINVFAGFAFFFWIIVPILYYTNVWFTAYLPLMTSDVYDRTGAFLDETAYRNYSPPYLGATFAFVYGPSFAAITSVLSHIGLWHARDVWAAFKGRNKLDIHARLIRASYKQTPWYWYGGIILVITGMSIAMVVVYDTRLPVYGIFLGLIIPALYMIPCGIVQGITNVDANQLNVLSEFIGGYLFEGRPLANMIFKILSTDVVGQGVYFAMDMKLAHYLKVPPRTTFVAQGVATILGALTQAGVTLWMLGHIDGICESDQSDNFTCPNGRTVYSSSVIWGLVGPRRLYSAGKIYSGLLHFFWIGALAPVITWLMYRYTKQRFWKMINWPLIFVGTYNVPPATGINYSSWALVNFLFNHFLRRKFFAWWTKYNYILAAALDTGLALSDLTFLTAGNRYEILTAREMPPKRRGAPASSSAAAPKRARQSKLAKENNISAEEENEIKEVFQLFADKHEDFPKEKEGVIPREDVRKALVYVQSSPDHPLRPLFHLLLRQQHRKLTQTTHYQFTSLRDNTNIPTSRRALGLPPSDSTELSDILSALDPTSIGYVPYNPFVSVAAAKLRSRDDDALVAEVDDAYQLFTRGSTGPISLGHLRRIARELKEDSVDDELLKDMILEANGGAGLSAGVTLEQFHDVMTRAGVF
;
A
#
# COMPACT_ATOMS: atom_id res chain seq x y z
N MET A 1 8.17 -54.64 -51.80
CA MET A 1 6.99 -54.16 -52.55
C MET A 1 6.50 -52.95 -51.80
N ALA A 2 7.13 -51.78 -51.90
CA ALA A 2 7.23 -50.91 -53.08
C ALA A 2 5.82 -50.50 -53.55
N ASP A 3 5.28 -49.43 -52.95
CA ASP A 3 4.40 -48.51 -53.64
C ASP A 3 4.65 -47.08 -53.12
N THR A 4 4.96 -46.23 -54.08
CA THR A 4 5.39 -44.84 -54.03
C THR A 4 4.23 -43.91 -53.68
N MET A 5 4.37 -43.07 -52.64
CA MET A 5 3.54 -41.88 -52.46
C MET A 5 4.34 -40.64 -52.91
N ASP A 6 3.75 -40.02 -53.92
CA ASP A 6 4.22 -38.93 -54.74
C ASP A 6 4.36 -37.61 -53.95
N SER A 7 5.51 -36.97 -54.11
CA SER A 7 5.83 -35.64 -53.60
C SER A 7 5.27 -34.58 -54.54
N LYS A 8 4.14 -33.95 -54.17
CA LYS A 8 3.67 -32.75 -54.86
C LYS A 8 4.22 -31.49 -54.20
N GLU A 9 5.09 -30.82 -54.96
CA GLU A 9 5.57 -29.46 -54.77
C GLU A 9 4.40 -28.48 -54.59
N LEU A 10 4.54 -27.58 -53.62
CA LEU A 10 3.60 -26.51 -53.34
C LEU A 10 3.96 -25.33 -54.25
N GLU A 11 3.33 -25.24 -55.43
CA GLU A 11 3.43 -24.06 -56.29
C GLU A 11 2.78 -22.85 -55.59
N VAL A 12 3.54 -21.76 -55.52
CA VAL A 12 3.12 -20.47 -54.99
C VAL A 12 2.27 -19.77 -56.06
N GLU A 13 0.94 -19.94 -55.98
CA GLU A 13 0.00 -19.24 -56.85
C GLU A 13 -0.12 -17.77 -56.40
N LYS A 14 0.43 -16.85 -57.20
CA LYS A 14 0.25 -15.39 -57.04
C LYS A 14 -1.19 -15.03 -57.42
N VAL A 15 -2.09 -14.99 -56.45
CA VAL A 15 -3.44 -14.43 -56.64
C VAL A 15 -3.39 -12.92 -56.39
N THR A 16 -3.38 -12.15 -57.49
CA THR A 16 -3.61 -10.70 -57.49
C THR A 16 -5.11 -10.44 -57.31
N PRO A 17 -5.56 -9.56 -56.41
CA PRO A 17 -6.98 -9.27 -56.27
C PRO A 17 -7.44 -8.36 -57.42
N THR A 18 -8.36 -8.85 -58.24
CA THR A 18 -9.07 -8.07 -59.26
C THR A 18 -10.00 -7.06 -58.59
N VAL A 19 -9.69 -5.77 -58.75
CA VAL A 19 -10.66 -4.67 -58.58
C VAL A 19 -11.22 -4.36 -59.96
N LYS A 20 -12.54 -4.48 -60.14
CA LYS A 20 -13.23 -3.98 -61.34
C LYS A 20 -13.20 -2.45 -61.31
N MET A 21 -12.55 -1.83 -62.28
CA MET A 21 -12.75 -0.42 -62.63
C MET A 21 -13.20 -0.36 -64.09
N GLU A 22 -14.34 0.29 -64.32
CA GLU A 22 -14.83 0.64 -65.64
C GLU A 22 -13.89 1.70 -66.24
N GLU A 23 -13.45 1.48 -67.48
CA GLU A 23 -12.62 2.39 -68.27
C GLU A 23 -13.50 3.48 -68.90
N GLU A 24 -13.20 4.74 -68.60
CA GLU A 24 -13.36 5.85 -69.56
C GLU A 24 -12.06 6.65 -69.58
N GLY A 25 -11.53 6.84 -70.79
CA GLY A 25 -10.18 7.33 -71.04
C GLY A 25 -10.00 8.84 -70.98
N GLY A 26 -8.74 9.23 -70.79
CA GLY A 26 -8.25 10.61 -70.93
C GLY A 26 -6.81 10.70 -70.42
N GLU A 27 -5.87 10.95 -71.32
CA GLU A 27 -4.48 11.26 -71.00
C GLU A 27 -4.38 12.57 -70.19
N GLU A 28 -3.67 12.55 -69.06
CA GLU A 28 -2.94 13.72 -68.56
C GLU A 28 -1.85 13.28 -67.55
N THR A 29 -0.67 13.84 -67.72
CA THR A 29 0.53 13.66 -66.91
C THR A 29 0.29 14.05 -65.44
N SER A 30 0.59 13.16 -64.48
CA SER A 30 0.62 13.52 -63.05
C SER A 30 1.83 12.95 -62.33
N ASP A 31 2.50 13.82 -61.59
CA ASP A 31 3.65 13.59 -60.72
C ASP A 31 3.60 12.29 -59.91
N LEU A 32 4.72 11.56 -59.91
CA LEU A 32 4.98 10.45 -58.99
C LEU A 32 5.05 10.98 -57.55
N LYS A 33 3.93 10.93 -56.83
CA LYS A 33 3.93 10.98 -55.36
C LYS A 33 4.47 9.66 -54.80
N GLU A 34 5.36 9.79 -53.82
CA GLU A 34 6.04 8.72 -53.10
C GLU A 34 5.07 7.67 -52.52
N PRO A 35 5.50 6.40 -52.36
CA PRO A 35 4.64 5.29 -51.93
C PRO A 35 4.24 5.27 -50.43
N GLU A 36 4.46 6.36 -49.67
CA GLU A 36 4.26 6.39 -48.22
C GLU A 36 2.80 6.65 -47.77
N GLU A 37 1.94 7.22 -48.62
CA GLU A 37 0.56 7.61 -48.23
C GLU A 37 -0.49 6.47 -48.29
N ILE A 38 -0.18 5.30 -48.86
CA ILE A 38 -1.20 4.28 -49.17
C ILE A 38 -1.32 3.15 -48.12
N ILE A 39 -0.44 3.07 -47.13
CA ILE A 39 -0.49 1.98 -46.12
C ILE A 39 -1.59 2.22 -45.05
N GLU A 40 -2.19 3.41 -45.00
CA GLU A 40 -2.81 3.90 -43.77
C GLU A 40 -4.19 3.35 -43.38
N ASN A 41 -4.95 2.65 -44.23
CA ASN A 41 -6.29 2.15 -43.83
C ASN A 41 -6.76 0.85 -44.52
N VAL A 42 -5.85 -0.04 -44.92
CA VAL A 42 -6.27 -1.35 -45.44
C VAL A 42 -6.71 -2.25 -44.28
N GLU A 43 -8.01 -2.53 -44.17
CA GLU A 43 -8.56 -3.52 -43.25
C GLU A 43 -8.30 -4.92 -43.81
N TYR A 44 -7.39 -5.66 -43.17
CA TYR A 44 -7.05 -7.01 -43.60
C TYR A 44 -8.05 -8.02 -42.99
N SER A 45 -8.42 -9.04 -43.76
CA SER A 45 -9.20 -10.17 -43.23
C SER A 45 -8.34 -11.01 -42.29
N TYR A 46 -8.98 -11.71 -41.34
CA TYR A 46 -8.34 -12.70 -40.47
C TYR A 46 -7.61 -13.82 -41.23
N GLU A 47 -8.03 -14.08 -42.47
CA GLU A 47 -7.42 -15.12 -43.32
C GLU A 47 -6.13 -14.65 -44.00
N SER A 48 -5.88 -13.35 -44.05
CA SER A 48 -4.72 -12.79 -44.75
C SER A 48 -3.39 -13.17 -44.08
N HIS A 49 -2.28 -13.09 -44.80
CA HIS A 49 -0.94 -13.29 -44.24
C HIS A 49 -0.48 -12.17 -43.30
N ARG A 50 -1.30 -11.12 -43.13
CA ARG A 50 -1.03 -10.00 -42.22
C ARG A 50 -2.06 -9.95 -41.10
N SER A 51 -1.65 -9.44 -39.94
CA SER A 51 -2.59 -9.25 -38.83
C SER A 51 -3.63 -8.16 -39.16
N PRO A 52 -4.92 -8.36 -38.86
CA PRO A 52 -5.95 -7.35 -39.10
C PRO A 52 -5.76 -6.08 -38.27
N PHE A 53 -5.02 -6.14 -37.17
CA PHE A 53 -4.83 -5.04 -36.23
C PHE A 53 -3.53 -4.27 -36.51
N PRO A 54 -3.59 -2.99 -36.93
CA PRO A 54 -2.39 -2.17 -37.14
C PRO A 54 -1.46 -2.12 -35.92
N GLU A 55 -2.02 -2.11 -34.71
CA GLU A 55 -1.26 -2.09 -33.44
C GLU A 55 -0.41 -3.34 -33.25
N VAL A 56 -0.86 -4.50 -33.72
CA VAL A 56 -0.12 -5.77 -33.64
C VAL A 56 0.97 -5.79 -34.72
N ARG A 57 0.61 -5.41 -35.96
CA ARG A 57 1.53 -5.42 -37.11
C ARG A 57 2.76 -4.54 -36.94
N SER A 58 2.66 -3.49 -36.14
CA SER A 58 3.75 -2.53 -35.97
C SER A 58 4.89 -3.02 -35.07
N VAL A 59 4.60 -4.01 -34.21
CA VAL A 59 5.52 -4.48 -33.16
C VAL A 59 5.71 -5.99 -33.14
N VAL A 60 4.80 -6.78 -33.74
CA VAL A 60 4.88 -8.25 -33.75
C VAL A 60 5.30 -8.75 -35.13
N PRO A 61 6.38 -9.55 -35.23
CA PRO A 61 6.77 -10.19 -36.48
C PRO A 61 5.68 -11.13 -37.03
N GLU A 62 5.37 -11.06 -38.32
CA GLU A 62 4.36 -11.92 -38.98
C GLU A 62 4.94 -13.25 -39.50
N THR A 63 6.24 -13.48 -39.30
CA THR A 63 6.95 -14.71 -39.68
C THR A 63 7.46 -15.45 -38.45
N ASP A 64 7.81 -16.72 -38.62
CA ASP A 64 8.41 -17.55 -37.59
C ASP A 64 9.53 -18.43 -38.15
N ASP A 65 10.61 -18.60 -37.39
CA ASP A 65 11.67 -19.56 -37.65
C ASP A 65 11.65 -20.64 -36.54
N PRO A 66 11.13 -21.85 -36.84
CA PRO A 66 11.08 -22.94 -35.87
C PRO A 66 12.45 -23.53 -35.50
N SER A 67 13.51 -23.24 -36.25
CA SER A 67 14.85 -23.77 -35.99
C SER A 67 15.62 -22.99 -34.91
N MET A 68 15.13 -21.78 -34.55
CA MET A 68 15.76 -20.97 -33.51
C MET A 68 15.73 -21.70 -32.14
N PRO A 69 16.88 -21.81 -31.45
CA PRO A 69 16.93 -22.47 -30.15
C PRO A 69 16.17 -21.65 -29.10
N VAL A 70 15.34 -22.29 -28.29
CA VAL A 70 14.53 -21.60 -27.26
C VAL A 70 14.83 -22.12 -25.85
N ASN A 71 14.97 -23.44 -25.71
CA ASN A 71 15.22 -24.09 -24.43
C ASN A 71 16.72 -24.30 -24.22
N THR A 72 17.43 -23.27 -23.75
CA THR A 72 18.88 -23.31 -23.54
C THR A 72 19.25 -23.12 -22.07
N VAL A 73 20.44 -23.56 -21.68
CA VAL A 73 20.95 -23.39 -20.30
C VAL A 73 21.06 -21.91 -19.94
N ARG A 74 21.50 -21.04 -20.86
CA ARG A 74 21.58 -19.60 -20.63
C ARG A 74 20.21 -18.98 -20.30
N MET A 75 19.16 -19.40 -21.02
CA MET A 75 17.80 -18.93 -20.78
C MET A 75 17.34 -19.32 -19.37
N TRP A 76 17.59 -20.56 -18.93
CA TRP A 76 17.25 -21.02 -17.58
C TRP A 76 18.04 -20.31 -16.49
N VAL A 77 19.36 -20.15 -16.66
CA VAL A 77 20.21 -19.49 -15.66
C VAL A 77 19.80 -18.02 -15.48
N LEU A 78 19.61 -17.29 -16.59
CA LEU A 78 19.19 -15.89 -16.53
C LEU A 78 17.74 -15.77 -16.03
N GLY A 79 16.82 -16.61 -16.53
CA GLY A 79 15.43 -16.62 -16.12
C GLY A 79 15.27 -16.88 -14.62
N VAL A 80 15.91 -17.93 -14.08
CA VAL A 80 15.90 -18.23 -12.63
C VAL A 80 16.52 -17.10 -11.82
N MET A 81 17.65 -16.55 -12.28
CA MET A 81 18.32 -15.44 -11.60
C MET A 81 17.41 -14.21 -11.53
N PHE A 82 16.80 -13.79 -12.65
CA PHE A 82 15.87 -12.67 -12.67
C PHE A 82 14.57 -12.96 -11.91
N THR A 83 14.09 -14.20 -11.87
CA THR A 83 12.93 -14.54 -11.04
C THR A 83 13.25 -14.41 -9.55
N VAL A 84 14.37 -14.96 -9.08
CA VAL A 84 14.75 -14.90 -7.65
C VAL A 84 15.08 -13.47 -7.25
N LEU A 85 15.90 -12.78 -8.05
CA LEU A 85 16.20 -11.36 -7.81
C LEU A 85 14.91 -10.56 -7.86
N GLY A 86 14.17 -10.60 -8.96
CA GLY A 86 12.95 -9.81 -9.12
C GLY A 86 11.91 -10.06 -8.04
N SER A 87 11.69 -11.31 -7.65
CA SER A 87 10.75 -11.68 -6.57
C SER A 87 11.24 -11.23 -5.20
N GLY A 88 12.54 -11.37 -4.92
CA GLY A 88 13.12 -10.95 -3.66
C GLY A 88 13.11 -9.43 -3.53
N ILE A 89 13.41 -8.73 -4.60
CA ILE A 89 13.46 -7.26 -4.67
C ILE A 89 12.06 -6.67 -4.55
N ASN A 90 11.11 -7.19 -5.33
CA ASN A 90 9.70 -6.82 -5.26
C ASN A 90 9.13 -6.98 -3.83
N GLN A 91 9.75 -7.83 -3.01
CA GLN A 91 9.33 -8.10 -1.64
C GLN A 91 10.13 -7.36 -0.56
N ALA A 92 11.46 -7.25 -0.70
CA ALA A 92 12.39 -6.63 0.25
C ALA A 92 12.17 -5.13 0.37
N THR A 93 11.68 -4.55 -0.71
CA THR A 93 11.41 -3.15 -0.83
C THR A 93 10.28 -3.06 -1.85
N CYS A 94 9.13 -2.47 -1.54
CA CYS A 94 8.80 -1.12 -1.94
C CYS A 94 9.83 -0.31 -2.75
N LEU A 95 10.86 -0.88 -3.37
CA LEU A 95 12.00 -0.28 -4.07
C LEU A 95 12.62 -1.27 -5.07
N PRO A 96 13.16 -0.82 -6.20
CA PRO A 96 13.26 -1.61 -7.42
C PRO A 96 14.71 -1.89 -7.83
N ASP A 97 15.33 -2.92 -7.29
CA ASP A 97 16.53 -3.50 -7.90
C ASP A 97 16.15 -4.25 -9.20
N GLY A 98 16.29 -3.54 -10.31
CA GLY A 98 16.00 -4.06 -11.62
C GLY A 98 17.01 -3.61 -12.66
N CYS A 99 18.32 -3.67 -12.36
CA CYS A 99 19.37 -3.85 -13.36
C CYS A 99 20.78 -3.81 -12.76
N LEU A 100 21.51 -4.92 -12.85
CA LEU A 100 22.95 -4.93 -13.21
C LEU A 100 23.38 -6.39 -13.42
N LEU A 101 23.45 -6.82 -14.68
CA LEU A 101 24.43 -7.77 -15.25
C LEU A 101 23.98 -8.21 -16.66
N GLY A 102 24.21 -7.33 -17.63
CA GLY A 102 24.01 -7.61 -19.06
C GLY A 102 25.20 -7.23 -19.93
N LYS A 103 26.40 -7.07 -19.35
CA LYS A 103 27.62 -6.73 -20.11
C LYS A 103 28.86 -7.56 -19.84
N ASN A 104 28.90 -8.39 -18.78
CA ASN A 104 30.09 -9.19 -18.45
C ASN A 104 29.86 -10.71 -18.31
N THR A 105 28.73 -11.28 -18.75
CA THR A 105 28.66 -12.73 -18.97
C THR A 105 29.19 -13.10 -20.36
N SER A 106 30.37 -12.59 -20.68
CA SER A 106 31.23 -13.18 -21.69
C SER A 106 31.79 -14.49 -21.10
N LEU A 107 31.31 -15.63 -21.61
CA LEU A 107 32.01 -16.92 -21.56
C LEU A 107 32.40 -17.42 -20.15
N ALA A 108 31.44 -17.63 -19.26
CA ALA A 108 31.70 -18.49 -18.10
C ALA A 108 31.65 -19.97 -18.56
N THR A 109 32.82 -20.56 -18.78
CA THR A 109 32.95 -22.03 -18.85
C THR A 109 33.18 -22.51 -17.42
N ILE A 110 32.23 -23.23 -16.85
CA ILE A 110 32.39 -23.80 -15.51
C ILE A 110 32.95 -25.21 -15.70
N SER A 111 34.16 -25.44 -15.20
CA SER A 111 34.82 -26.75 -15.23
C SER A 111 34.50 -27.51 -13.95
N PHE A 112 33.79 -28.64 -14.06
CA PHE A 112 33.45 -29.52 -12.93
C PHE A 112 34.46 -30.67 -12.77
N GLY A 113 35.75 -30.43 -13.04
CA GLY A 113 36.78 -31.46 -12.93
C GLY A 113 36.47 -32.68 -13.80
N PRO A 114 36.52 -33.93 -13.27
CA PRO A 114 36.35 -35.14 -14.08
C PRO A 114 34.96 -35.33 -14.72
N LEU A 115 33.98 -34.46 -14.42
CA LEU A 115 32.64 -34.46 -15.03
C LEU A 115 32.54 -33.61 -16.32
N GLY A 116 33.64 -32.98 -16.76
CA GLY A 116 33.72 -32.23 -18.01
C GLY A 116 33.50 -30.72 -17.88
N THR A 117 33.81 -29.99 -18.95
CA THR A 117 33.66 -28.53 -19.05
C THR A 117 32.33 -28.17 -19.72
N PHE A 118 31.46 -27.46 -18.99
CA PHE A 118 30.20 -26.96 -19.52
C PHE A 118 30.32 -25.50 -19.96
N THR A 119 30.15 -25.24 -21.26
CA THR A 119 30.05 -23.89 -21.82
C THR A 119 28.62 -23.39 -21.73
N LEU A 120 28.40 -22.29 -21.01
CA LEU A 120 27.08 -21.64 -20.88
C LEU A 120 26.51 -21.15 -22.23
N ASN A 121 27.33 -21.13 -23.30
CA ASN A 121 27.00 -20.56 -24.60
C ASN A 121 27.47 -21.46 -25.78
N PRO A 122 26.63 -22.41 -26.26
CA PRO A 122 26.97 -23.27 -27.39
C PRO A 122 26.92 -22.55 -28.75
N ASP A 123 26.01 -21.58 -28.92
CA ASP A 123 25.76 -20.81 -30.13
C ASP A 123 25.96 -19.30 -29.82
N ARG A 124 26.96 -18.66 -30.42
CA ARG A 124 27.37 -17.26 -30.13
C ARG A 124 26.26 -16.17 -30.27
N LYS A 125 25.01 -16.49 -30.61
CA LYS A 125 23.92 -15.53 -30.91
C LYS A 125 22.76 -15.70 -29.94
N PHE A 126 22.62 -14.76 -29.00
CA PHE A 126 21.42 -14.62 -28.17
C PHE A 126 20.23 -14.21 -29.04
N ASN A 127 19.12 -14.95 -28.99
CA ASN A 127 17.97 -14.70 -29.87
C ASN A 127 16.75 -14.13 -29.14
N ILE A 128 15.77 -13.66 -29.93
CA ILE A 128 14.55 -13.03 -29.41
C ILE A 128 13.66 -13.97 -28.61
N LYS A 129 13.59 -15.27 -28.96
CA LYS A 129 12.73 -16.26 -28.27
C LYS A 129 13.26 -16.64 -26.89
N GLU A 130 14.58 -16.75 -26.75
CA GLU A 130 15.21 -16.94 -25.43
C GLU A 130 15.02 -15.70 -24.55
N HIS A 131 15.21 -14.50 -25.12
CA HIS A 131 14.96 -13.26 -24.40
C HIS A 131 13.49 -13.15 -23.98
N ALA A 132 12.56 -13.52 -24.85
CA ALA A 132 11.13 -13.55 -24.54
C ALA A 132 10.81 -14.46 -23.36
N LEU A 133 11.41 -15.66 -23.29
CA LEU A 133 11.23 -16.55 -22.13
C LEU A 133 11.80 -15.99 -20.84
N ILE A 134 12.97 -15.33 -20.89
CA ILE A 134 13.53 -14.64 -19.73
C ILE A 134 12.57 -13.55 -19.26
N VAL A 135 12.03 -12.73 -20.17
CA VAL A 135 11.04 -11.70 -19.84
C VAL A 135 9.78 -12.32 -19.22
N ILE A 136 9.27 -13.43 -19.76
CA ILE A 136 8.12 -14.13 -19.18
C ILE A 136 8.43 -14.60 -17.76
N MET A 137 9.60 -15.22 -17.51
CA MET A 137 9.98 -15.65 -16.16
C MET A 137 10.14 -14.48 -15.18
N SER A 138 10.62 -13.33 -15.66
CA SER A 138 10.70 -12.09 -14.87
C SER A 138 9.31 -11.50 -14.59
N ASN A 139 8.41 -11.49 -15.58
CA ASN A 139 7.04 -10.98 -15.44
C ASN A 139 6.26 -11.74 -14.38
N VAL A 140 6.52 -13.04 -14.17
CA VAL A 140 5.91 -13.79 -13.05
C VAL A 140 6.25 -13.16 -11.69
N SER A 141 7.41 -12.51 -11.56
CA SER A 141 7.86 -11.88 -10.31
C SER A 141 7.28 -10.49 -10.07
N PHE A 142 7.08 -9.71 -11.14
CA PHE A 142 6.66 -8.29 -11.07
C PHE A 142 5.21 -8.05 -11.51
N GLY A 143 4.62 -8.98 -12.26
CA GLY A 143 3.35 -8.78 -12.97
C GLY A 143 2.18 -8.52 -12.03
N TYR A 144 2.15 -9.22 -10.89
CA TYR A 144 1.23 -8.94 -9.79
C TYR A 144 2.04 -8.50 -8.57
N ALA A 145 2.50 -7.24 -8.62
CA ALA A 145 3.53 -6.67 -7.75
C ALA A 145 3.25 -6.83 -6.23
N THR A 146 2.00 -7.01 -5.80
CA THR A 146 1.68 -7.33 -4.40
C THR A 146 0.53 -8.31 -4.33
N ALA A 147 0.84 -9.61 -4.37
CA ALA A 147 -0.17 -10.63 -4.10
C ALA A 147 -0.73 -10.45 -2.67
N ASP A 148 -2.06 -10.43 -2.51
CA ASP A 148 -2.66 -10.31 -1.17
C ASP A 148 -2.20 -11.44 -0.24
N SER A 149 -1.83 -12.59 -0.81
CA SER A 149 -1.15 -13.67 -0.09
C SER A 149 0.09 -13.25 0.72
N THR A 150 0.92 -12.31 0.26
CA THR A 150 2.07 -11.80 1.03
C THR A 150 1.68 -10.71 2.01
N ASN A 151 0.69 -9.86 1.66
CA ASN A 151 0.12 -8.87 2.56
C ASN A 151 -0.55 -9.52 3.78
N ILE A 152 -1.08 -10.74 3.63
CA ILE A 152 -1.67 -11.52 4.73
C ILE A 152 -0.61 -12.01 5.72
N ILE A 153 0.61 -12.28 5.26
CA ILE A 153 1.74 -12.56 6.16
C ILE A 153 2.01 -11.34 7.06
N GLN A 154 1.99 -10.14 6.47
CA GLN A 154 2.13 -8.88 7.22
C GLN A 154 0.95 -8.66 8.18
N ALA A 155 -0.29 -8.82 7.72
CA ALA A 155 -1.49 -8.63 8.56
C ALA A 155 -1.61 -9.69 9.69
N ALA A 156 -1.02 -10.87 9.53
CA ALA A 156 -0.95 -11.89 10.57
C ALA A 156 0.17 -11.67 11.60
N SER A 157 1.09 -10.72 11.33
CA SER A 157 2.22 -10.39 12.19
C SER A 157 1.80 -9.79 13.54
N ALA A 158 2.77 -9.66 14.46
CA ALA A 158 2.54 -9.18 15.82
C ALA A 158 1.96 -7.76 15.90
N ASN A 159 2.20 -6.93 14.87
CA ASN A 159 1.80 -5.52 14.87
C ASN A 159 0.35 -5.31 14.40
N PHE A 160 -0.32 -6.37 13.96
CA PHE A 160 -1.73 -6.38 13.60
C PHE A 160 -2.46 -7.46 14.40
N TYR A 161 -2.90 -8.57 13.80
CA TYR A 161 -3.69 -9.60 14.50
C TYR A 161 -2.90 -10.55 15.41
N ASN A 162 -1.59 -10.71 15.20
CA ASN A 162 -0.74 -11.63 15.95
C ASN A 162 -1.29 -13.08 16.00
N PHE A 163 -1.66 -13.66 14.85
CA PHE A 163 -2.25 -15.02 14.79
C PHE A 163 -1.27 -16.15 15.14
N LYS A 164 0.02 -15.85 15.40
CA LYS A 164 1.09 -16.82 15.74
C LYS A 164 1.08 -18.07 14.85
N LEU A 165 0.94 -17.88 13.53
CA LEU A 165 0.93 -18.97 12.55
C LEU A 165 2.36 -19.47 12.28
N LYS A 166 2.50 -20.77 11.95
CA LYS A 166 3.80 -21.37 11.64
C LYS A 166 4.27 -20.98 10.24
N THR A 167 5.58 -20.93 10.04
CA THR A 167 6.23 -20.61 8.76
C THR A 167 5.70 -21.41 7.56
N GLY A 168 5.44 -22.71 7.76
CA GLY A 168 4.91 -23.58 6.70
C GLY A 168 3.54 -23.12 6.16
N PHE A 169 2.71 -22.46 6.97
CA PHE A 169 1.43 -21.92 6.53
C PHE A 169 1.63 -20.76 5.53
N TYR A 170 2.54 -19.83 5.85
CA TYR A 170 2.82 -18.67 5.00
C TYR A 170 3.41 -19.06 3.64
N VAL A 171 4.22 -20.11 3.59
CA VAL A 171 4.72 -20.64 2.31
C VAL A 171 3.61 -21.32 1.52
N LEU A 172 2.78 -22.13 2.18
CA LEU A 172 1.69 -22.85 1.52
C LEU A 172 0.63 -21.92 0.94
N ILE A 173 0.26 -20.85 1.63
CA ILE A 173 -0.80 -19.94 1.17
C ILE A 173 -0.38 -19.18 -0.10
N VAL A 174 0.87 -18.72 -0.19
CA VAL A 174 1.41 -18.05 -1.37
C VAL A 174 1.53 -19.02 -2.55
N LEU A 175 2.03 -20.24 -2.32
CA LEU A 175 2.09 -21.28 -3.36
C LEU A 175 0.69 -21.65 -3.88
N CYS A 176 -0.28 -21.79 -2.98
CA CYS A 176 -1.65 -22.13 -3.37
C CYS A 176 -2.27 -21.05 -4.25
N ALA A 177 -2.16 -19.78 -3.85
CA ALA A 177 -2.69 -18.65 -4.59
C ALA A 177 -2.13 -18.57 -6.02
N GLN A 178 -0.80 -18.59 -6.15
CA GLN A 178 -0.14 -18.37 -7.42
C GLN A 178 -0.28 -19.57 -8.38
N LEU A 179 -0.10 -20.80 -7.88
CA LEU A 179 -0.18 -21.99 -8.74
C LEU A 179 -1.62 -22.35 -9.13
N LEU A 180 -2.63 -22.01 -8.31
CA LEU A 180 -4.02 -22.08 -8.75
C LEU A 180 -4.28 -21.09 -9.90
N GLY A 181 -3.80 -19.85 -9.78
CA GLY A 181 -3.89 -18.85 -10.86
C GLY A 181 -3.26 -19.35 -12.15
N PHE A 182 -2.08 -19.98 -12.06
CA PHE A 182 -1.39 -20.58 -13.21
C PHE A 182 -2.20 -21.70 -13.88
N GLY A 183 -2.77 -22.61 -13.08
CA GLY A 183 -3.63 -23.67 -13.57
C GLY A 183 -4.89 -23.14 -14.27
N VAL A 184 -5.59 -22.19 -13.64
CA VAL A 184 -6.82 -21.60 -14.18
C VAL A 184 -6.54 -20.79 -15.44
N ALA A 185 -5.43 -20.06 -15.51
CA ALA A 185 -5.01 -19.29 -16.69
C ALA A 185 -4.81 -20.18 -17.92
N GLY A 186 -4.14 -21.33 -17.75
CA GLY A 186 -3.92 -22.26 -18.84
C GLY A 186 -5.20 -22.90 -19.38
N LEU A 187 -6.17 -23.18 -18.51
CA LEU A 187 -7.50 -23.58 -18.95
C LEU A 187 -8.23 -22.44 -19.67
N ALA A 188 -8.03 -21.19 -19.26
CA ALA A 188 -8.64 -20.01 -19.90
C ALA A 188 -7.97 -19.59 -21.22
N ALA A 189 -6.81 -20.15 -21.59
CA ALA A 189 -6.03 -19.74 -22.77
C ALA A 189 -6.79 -19.75 -24.11
N PRO A 190 -7.69 -20.71 -24.42
CA PRO A 190 -8.50 -20.68 -25.65
C PRO A 190 -9.44 -19.46 -25.75
N TRP A 191 -9.84 -18.89 -24.61
CA TRP A 191 -10.71 -17.70 -24.54
C TRP A 191 -9.94 -16.40 -24.48
N LEU A 192 -8.72 -16.40 -23.94
CA LEU A 192 -7.98 -15.16 -23.63
C LEU A 192 -6.77 -14.93 -24.55
N VAL A 193 -6.11 -16.00 -25.01
CA VAL A 193 -4.83 -15.92 -25.72
C VAL A 193 -5.00 -16.14 -27.22
N GLU A 194 -5.69 -17.22 -27.60
CA GLU A 194 -5.85 -17.59 -29.01
C GLU A 194 -6.72 -16.64 -29.86
N PRO A 195 -7.79 -16.01 -29.34
CA PRO A 195 -8.66 -15.17 -30.16
C PRO A 195 -7.91 -13.95 -30.70
N ALA A 196 -8.08 -13.68 -31.99
CA ALA A 196 -7.47 -12.52 -32.65
C ALA A 196 -7.96 -11.18 -32.08
N ARG A 197 -9.23 -11.09 -31.66
CA ARG A 197 -9.84 -9.85 -31.15
C ARG A 197 -9.25 -9.38 -29.82
N ILE A 198 -8.60 -10.26 -29.06
CA ILE A 198 -8.03 -9.95 -27.76
C ILE A 198 -6.54 -9.70 -27.96
N ILE A 199 -6.19 -8.43 -28.04
CA ILE A 199 -4.88 -7.97 -28.49
C ILE A 199 -3.87 -7.93 -27.34
N TRP A 200 -4.32 -7.65 -26.11
CA TRP A 200 -3.49 -7.35 -24.94
C TRP A 200 -2.53 -6.18 -25.20
N PRO A 201 -3.02 -4.92 -25.22
CA PRO A 201 -2.18 -3.76 -25.52
C PRO A 201 -0.94 -3.62 -24.62
N GLY A 202 -1.02 -4.04 -23.36
CA GLY A 202 0.13 -4.07 -22.45
C GLY A 202 1.26 -4.97 -22.94
N VAL A 203 0.94 -6.12 -23.52
CA VAL A 203 1.91 -7.08 -24.06
C VAL A 203 2.64 -6.52 -25.28
N LEU A 204 1.99 -5.64 -26.06
CA LEU A 204 2.59 -5.03 -27.23
C LEU A 204 3.80 -4.15 -26.89
N SER A 205 3.86 -3.56 -25.70
CA SER A 205 5.03 -2.82 -25.24
C SER A 205 6.25 -3.72 -25.07
N ASN A 206 6.06 -4.92 -24.48
CA ASN A 206 7.12 -5.93 -24.36
C ASN A 206 7.58 -6.45 -25.74
N CYS A 207 6.64 -6.70 -26.66
CA CYS A 207 6.99 -7.06 -28.04
C CYS A 207 7.80 -5.96 -28.72
N ALA A 208 7.38 -4.70 -28.60
CA ALA A 208 8.06 -3.55 -29.20
C ALA A 208 9.49 -3.40 -28.65
N MET A 209 9.67 -3.62 -27.35
CA MET A 209 10.99 -3.57 -26.70
C MET A 209 11.91 -4.67 -27.21
N LEU A 210 11.43 -5.92 -27.20
CA LEU A 210 12.20 -7.08 -27.64
C LEU A 210 12.58 -6.97 -29.12
N GLU A 211 11.65 -6.55 -29.97
CA GLU A 211 11.93 -6.27 -31.38
C GLU A 211 12.94 -5.12 -31.52
N THR A 212 12.85 -4.07 -30.72
CA THR A 212 13.81 -2.95 -30.76
C THR A 212 15.24 -3.37 -30.39
N LEU A 213 15.39 -4.32 -29.47
CA LEU A 213 16.70 -4.80 -29.02
C LEU A 213 17.33 -5.79 -30.01
N HIS A 214 16.52 -6.56 -30.73
CA HIS A 214 17.00 -7.60 -31.65
C HIS A 214 16.96 -7.19 -33.14
N SER A 215 16.20 -6.17 -33.50
CA SER A 215 16.04 -5.68 -34.88
C SER A 215 16.96 -4.49 -35.18
N ARG A 216 17.52 -4.46 -36.39
CA ARG A 216 18.32 -3.33 -36.90
C ARG A 216 17.53 -2.44 -37.87
N SER A 217 16.27 -2.76 -38.12
CA SER A 217 15.43 -1.99 -39.05
C SER A 217 15.09 -0.62 -38.48
N ASN A 218 15.27 0.44 -39.27
CA ASN A 218 14.93 1.80 -38.89
C ASN A 218 14.16 2.50 -40.02
N THR A 219 12.85 2.36 -40.00
CA THR A 219 11.95 3.08 -40.92
C THR A 219 11.83 4.55 -40.51
N VAL A 220 11.79 5.47 -41.47
CA VAL A 220 11.53 6.89 -41.19
C VAL A 220 10.06 7.05 -40.80
N ALA A 221 9.77 7.85 -39.78
CA ALA A 221 8.40 8.09 -39.32
C ALA A 221 8.16 9.60 -39.21
N ASN A 222 7.29 10.16 -40.06
CA ASN A 222 6.98 11.60 -40.10
C ASN A 222 8.25 12.50 -40.11
N GLY A 223 9.26 12.13 -40.92
CA GLY A 223 10.54 12.85 -41.00
C GLY A 223 11.56 12.53 -39.88
N TRP A 224 11.17 11.78 -38.84
CA TRP A 224 12.07 11.37 -37.76
C TRP A 224 12.93 10.18 -38.17
N ARG A 225 14.26 10.37 -38.16
CA ARG A 225 15.27 9.35 -38.51
C ARG A 225 15.86 8.61 -37.31
N VAL A 226 15.49 8.97 -36.08
CA VAL A 226 16.03 8.37 -34.86
C VAL A 226 15.67 6.87 -34.80
N SER A 227 16.62 6.01 -34.46
CA SER A 227 16.32 4.59 -34.28
C SER A 227 15.53 4.35 -32.98
N ARG A 228 14.72 3.29 -32.98
CA ARG A 228 13.93 2.85 -31.82
C ARG A 228 14.79 2.74 -30.53
N LEU A 229 15.97 2.13 -30.63
CA LEU A 229 16.89 1.97 -29.50
C LEU A 229 17.48 3.29 -29.00
N ARG A 230 17.89 4.21 -29.91
CA ARG A 230 18.42 5.53 -29.50
C ARG A 230 17.34 6.36 -28.82
N PHE A 231 16.12 6.33 -29.37
CA PHE A 231 14.96 6.97 -28.77
C PHE A 231 14.69 6.44 -27.35
N PHE A 232 14.69 5.11 -27.18
CA PHE A 232 14.55 4.47 -25.86
C PHE A 232 15.60 4.98 -24.85
N LEU A 233 16.88 4.99 -25.24
CA LEU A 233 17.96 5.43 -24.34
C LEU A 233 17.85 6.92 -23.98
N PHE A 234 17.50 7.78 -24.94
CA PHE A 234 17.32 9.22 -24.68
C PHE A 234 16.15 9.49 -23.73
N VAL A 235 15.00 8.83 -23.96
CA VAL A 235 13.84 9.00 -23.09
C VAL A 235 14.08 8.40 -21.71
N THR A 236 14.70 7.22 -21.63
CA THR A 236 15.03 6.58 -20.34
C THR A 236 15.98 7.47 -19.53
N GLY A 237 17.05 7.98 -20.15
CA GLY A 237 17.98 8.90 -19.48
C GLY A 237 17.33 10.23 -19.10
N GLY A 238 16.49 10.78 -19.97
CA GLY A 238 15.74 12.01 -19.69
C GLY A 238 14.71 11.83 -18.56
N GLY A 239 13.94 10.76 -18.58
CA GLY A 239 12.97 10.39 -17.54
C GLY A 239 13.68 10.09 -16.21
N PHE A 240 14.82 9.41 -16.28
CA PHE A 240 15.65 9.14 -15.11
C PHE A 240 16.07 10.44 -14.40
N LEU A 241 16.66 11.37 -15.14
CA LEU A 241 17.08 12.67 -14.61
C LEU A 241 15.90 13.55 -14.20
N TRP A 242 14.80 13.51 -14.96
CA TRP A 242 13.62 14.32 -14.69
C TRP A 242 12.99 13.95 -13.36
N TYR A 243 12.87 12.66 -13.02
CA TYR A 243 12.21 12.22 -11.78
C TYR A 243 12.87 12.77 -10.51
N PHE A 244 14.17 13.11 -10.53
CA PHE A 244 14.81 13.76 -9.38
C PHE A 244 14.19 15.13 -9.05
N PHE A 245 13.60 15.82 -10.02
CA PHE A 245 12.93 17.09 -9.79
C PHE A 245 11.63 16.94 -8.99
N PRO A 246 10.58 16.25 -9.49
CA PRO A 246 9.35 16.08 -8.72
C PRO A 246 9.50 15.11 -7.54
N GLY A 247 10.49 14.21 -7.54
CA GLY A 247 10.70 13.25 -6.46
C GLY A 247 11.50 13.79 -5.27
N LEU A 248 12.47 14.70 -5.50
CA LEU A 248 13.39 15.17 -4.44
C LEU A 248 13.54 16.69 -4.40
N ILE A 249 13.90 17.33 -5.52
CA ILE A 249 14.31 18.74 -5.53
C ILE A 249 13.11 19.67 -5.29
N PHE A 250 11.97 19.38 -5.93
CA PHE A 250 10.76 20.19 -5.87
C PHE A 250 9.50 19.33 -5.92
N THR A 251 9.18 18.72 -4.76
CA THR A 251 8.05 17.80 -4.58
C THR A 251 6.67 18.38 -4.90
N ALA A 252 6.55 19.71 -4.89
CA ALA A 252 5.34 20.42 -5.31
C ALA A 252 4.99 20.19 -6.80
N LEU A 253 5.94 19.75 -7.64
CA LEU A 253 5.67 19.35 -9.04
C LEU A 253 4.95 18.00 -9.14
N SER A 254 5.14 17.11 -8.18
CA SER A 254 4.39 15.85 -8.09
C SER A 254 2.95 16.11 -7.69
N TYR A 255 2.75 16.94 -6.65
CA TYR A 255 1.45 17.34 -6.13
C TYR A 255 1.11 18.78 -6.54
N PHE A 256 0.91 19.00 -7.84
CA PHE A 256 0.73 20.35 -8.41
C PHE A 256 -0.66 20.94 -8.10
N THR A 257 -0.88 21.29 -6.83
CA THR A 257 -2.11 21.86 -6.29
C THR A 257 -2.04 23.39 -6.22
N TRP A 258 -1.74 24.04 -7.34
CA TRP A 258 -1.54 25.50 -7.40
C TRP A 258 -2.74 26.32 -6.87
N VAL A 259 -3.96 25.81 -7.01
CA VAL A 259 -5.19 26.44 -6.49
C VAL A 259 -5.18 26.51 -4.96
N CYS A 260 -4.66 25.47 -4.29
CA CYS A 260 -4.50 25.45 -2.83
C CYS A 260 -3.43 26.45 -2.36
N TRP A 261 -2.44 26.79 -3.19
CA TRP A 261 -1.43 27.81 -2.83
C TRP A 261 -1.99 29.23 -2.83
N ILE A 262 -3.02 29.49 -3.64
CA ILE A 262 -3.72 30.79 -3.68
C ILE A 262 -4.53 31.00 -2.40
N ALA A 263 -5.20 29.95 -1.89
CA ALA A 263 -6.08 30.03 -0.71
C ALA A 263 -5.85 28.89 0.30
N PRO A 264 -4.65 28.81 0.94
CA PRO A 264 -4.26 27.65 1.74
C PRO A 264 -5.05 27.46 3.03
N LYS A 265 -5.71 28.51 3.53
CA LYS A 265 -6.52 28.47 4.75
C LYS A 265 -8.01 28.15 4.48
N ASN A 266 -8.42 28.07 3.22
CA ASN A 266 -9.82 27.79 2.89
C ASN A 266 -10.08 26.29 2.85
N VAL A 267 -10.85 25.80 3.82
CA VAL A 267 -11.17 24.37 3.97
C VAL A 267 -11.86 23.80 2.74
N VAL A 268 -12.78 24.54 2.10
CA VAL A 268 -13.49 24.08 0.90
C VAL A 268 -12.54 23.97 -0.29
N VAL A 269 -11.65 24.94 -0.47
CA VAL A 269 -10.64 24.89 -1.54
C VAL A 269 -9.71 23.69 -1.34
N ASN A 270 -9.29 23.43 -0.10
CA ASN A 270 -8.45 22.29 0.23
C ASN A 270 -9.18 20.93 0.08
N HIS A 271 -10.47 20.85 0.40
CA HIS A 271 -11.26 19.65 0.15
C HIS A 271 -11.40 19.34 -1.34
N LEU A 272 -11.57 20.37 -2.18
CA LEU A 272 -11.82 20.20 -3.61
C LEU A 272 -10.53 20.00 -4.42
N PHE A 273 -9.50 20.82 -4.17
CA PHE A 273 -8.26 20.85 -4.95
C PHE A 273 -7.04 20.25 -4.23
N GLY A 274 -7.14 19.99 -2.93
CA GLY A 274 -6.07 19.34 -2.17
C GLY A 274 -5.89 17.89 -2.60
N MET A 275 -4.66 17.40 -2.54
CA MET A 275 -4.31 16.06 -3.00
C MET A 275 -4.37 15.01 -1.88
N GLN A 276 -3.73 15.25 -0.74
CA GLN A 276 -3.63 14.23 0.33
C GLN A 276 -4.95 14.00 1.06
N THR A 277 -5.69 15.07 1.36
CA THR A 277 -6.93 15.03 2.14
C THR A 277 -8.16 15.49 1.35
N GLY A 278 -7.97 15.81 0.06
CA GLY A 278 -8.99 16.35 -0.84
C GLY A 278 -9.17 15.52 -2.10
N LEU A 279 -10.04 15.99 -2.99
CA LEU A 279 -10.45 15.27 -4.20
C LEU A 279 -9.47 15.40 -5.37
N GLY A 280 -8.45 16.27 -5.26
CA GLY A 280 -7.46 16.46 -6.32
C GLY A 280 -8.07 16.82 -7.68
N LEU A 281 -8.96 17.83 -7.74
CA LEU A 281 -9.58 18.30 -8.99
C LEU A 281 -8.60 18.88 -10.03
N SER A 282 -7.31 19.03 -9.68
CA SER A 282 -6.29 19.48 -10.62
C SER A 282 -6.02 18.42 -11.69
N PRO A 283 -5.97 18.77 -12.99
CA PRO A 283 -5.70 17.81 -14.06
C PRO A 283 -4.20 17.57 -14.33
N ILE A 284 -3.30 18.30 -13.67
CA ILE A 284 -1.89 18.38 -14.06
C ILE A 284 -0.99 17.92 -12.92
N THR A 285 -0.05 17.04 -13.26
CA THR A 285 1.14 16.70 -12.48
C THR A 285 2.30 16.55 -13.45
N PHE A 286 3.52 16.78 -12.97
CA PHE A 286 4.75 16.63 -13.75
C PHE A 286 5.54 15.38 -13.37
N ASP A 287 4.93 14.48 -12.61
CA ASP A 287 5.53 13.25 -12.13
C ASP A 287 4.94 12.03 -12.84
N TRP A 288 5.80 11.26 -13.51
CA TRP A 288 5.38 10.05 -14.22
C TRP A 288 4.82 8.98 -13.28
N SER A 289 5.31 8.89 -12.03
CA SER A 289 4.79 7.94 -11.05
C SER A 289 3.32 8.21 -10.71
N GLN A 290 2.92 9.48 -10.67
CA GLN A 290 1.54 9.89 -10.43
C GLN A 290 0.64 9.66 -11.65
N ILE A 291 1.17 9.87 -12.86
CA ILE A 291 0.48 9.65 -14.14
C ILE A 291 0.25 8.16 -14.39
N ALA A 292 1.26 7.33 -14.13
CA ALA A 292 1.23 5.89 -14.38
C ALA A 292 0.66 5.08 -13.18
N TYR A 293 0.26 5.77 -12.09
CA TYR A 293 -0.19 5.16 -10.84
C TYR A 293 -1.26 4.06 -11.04
N ASN A 294 -2.26 4.32 -11.88
CA ASN A 294 -3.34 3.36 -12.14
C ASN A 294 -2.92 2.29 -13.15
N THR A 295 -2.35 2.71 -14.27
CA THR A 295 -1.77 1.90 -15.35
C THR A 295 -1.00 2.85 -16.28
N ASN A 296 -0.12 2.33 -17.15
CA ASN A 296 0.50 3.16 -18.17
C ASN A 296 -0.55 3.71 -19.18
N PRO A 297 -0.79 5.04 -19.24
CA PRO A 297 -1.84 5.62 -20.08
C PRO A 297 -1.56 5.48 -21.57
N LEU A 298 -0.31 5.28 -22.00
CA LEU A 298 0.04 5.19 -23.41
C LEU A 298 -0.41 3.88 -24.05
N LEU A 299 -0.68 2.85 -23.24
CA LEU A 299 -1.01 1.50 -23.70
C LEU A 299 -2.53 1.30 -23.88
N SER A 300 -3.35 2.05 -23.14
CA SER A 300 -4.80 1.87 -23.15
C SER A 300 -5.47 2.65 -24.30
N PRO A 301 -6.45 2.09 -25.02
CA PRO A 301 -7.18 2.82 -26.06
C PRO A 301 -7.94 4.03 -25.52
N SER A 302 -8.04 5.10 -26.31
CA SER A 302 -8.67 6.36 -25.86
C SER A 302 -10.15 6.25 -25.49
N TRP A 303 -10.91 5.39 -26.19
CA TRP A 303 -12.31 5.16 -25.83
C TRP A 303 -12.45 4.48 -24.45
N ALA A 304 -11.53 3.59 -24.09
CA ALA A 304 -11.54 2.90 -22.80
C ALA A 304 -11.18 3.89 -21.68
N ALA A 305 -10.15 4.71 -21.90
CA ALA A 305 -9.74 5.74 -20.96
C ALA A 305 -10.85 6.76 -20.66
N ILE A 306 -11.60 7.18 -21.68
CA ILE A 306 -12.74 8.09 -21.50
C ILE A 306 -13.83 7.46 -20.64
N ASN A 307 -14.14 6.17 -20.80
CA ASN A 307 -15.14 5.49 -19.96
C ASN A 307 -14.69 5.43 -18.49
N VAL A 308 -13.41 5.08 -18.23
CA VAL A 308 -12.83 5.08 -16.88
C VAL A 308 -12.90 6.47 -16.25
N PHE A 309 -12.46 7.49 -16.98
CA PHE A 309 -12.47 8.87 -16.47
C PHE A 309 -13.87 9.43 -16.28
N ALA A 310 -14.83 9.10 -17.16
CA ALA A 310 -16.23 9.51 -16.99
C ALA A 310 -16.83 8.90 -15.72
N GLY A 311 -16.56 7.62 -15.46
CA GLY A 311 -16.95 6.97 -14.22
C GLY A 311 -16.31 7.59 -12.99
N PHE A 312 -15.00 7.83 -13.04
CA PHE A 312 -14.26 8.53 -12.00
C PHE A 312 -14.87 9.91 -11.69
N ALA A 313 -15.00 10.77 -12.71
CA ALA A 313 -15.52 12.13 -12.53
C ALA A 313 -16.96 12.12 -11.99
N PHE A 314 -17.82 11.23 -12.48
CA PHE A 314 -19.19 11.13 -11.99
C PHE A 314 -19.25 10.67 -10.53
N PHE A 315 -18.65 9.53 -10.21
CA PHE A 315 -18.75 8.97 -8.86
C PHE A 315 -17.94 9.76 -7.84
N PHE A 316 -16.71 10.15 -8.17
CA PHE A 316 -15.79 10.76 -7.22
C PHE A 316 -15.87 12.28 -7.17
N TRP A 317 -15.93 12.98 -8.30
CA TRP A 317 -16.00 14.45 -8.30
C TRP A 317 -17.41 15.02 -8.12
N ILE A 318 -18.46 14.24 -8.37
CA ILE A 318 -19.85 14.71 -8.22
C ILE A 318 -20.51 14.06 -7.00
N ILE A 319 -20.61 12.72 -6.96
CA ILE A 319 -21.40 12.06 -5.92
C ILE A 319 -20.76 12.16 -4.53
N VAL A 320 -19.44 11.96 -4.39
CA VAL A 320 -18.80 12.01 -3.07
C VAL A 320 -18.93 13.39 -2.38
N PRO A 321 -18.68 14.53 -3.04
CA PRO A 321 -18.96 15.84 -2.45
C PRO A 321 -20.41 16.00 -2.00
N ILE A 322 -21.36 15.53 -2.82
CA ILE A 322 -22.78 15.60 -2.47
C ILE A 322 -23.02 14.84 -1.17
N LEU A 323 -22.53 13.60 -1.04
CA LEU A 323 -22.68 12.80 0.18
C LEU A 323 -22.04 13.47 1.40
N TYR A 324 -20.83 14.02 1.23
CA TYR A 324 -20.11 14.68 2.32
C TYR A 324 -20.83 15.93 2.81
N TYR A 325 -21.18 16.86 1.90
CA TYR A 325 -21.81 18.13 2.26
C TYR A 325 -23.29 17.98 2.66
N THR A 326 -23.97 16.92 2.24
CA THR A 326 -25.32 16.57 2.75
C THR A 326 -25.28 15.72 4.02
N ASN A 327 -24.07 15.42 4.53
CA ASN A 327 -23.84 14.66 5.75
C ASN A 327 -24.51 13.28 5.78
N VAL A 328 -24.51 12.59 4.63
CA VAL A 328 -24.99 11.21 4.55
C VAL A 328 -24.05 10.30 5.33
N TRP A 329 -24.58 9.38 6.13
CA TRP A 329 -23.81 8.46 6.99
C TRP A 329 -22.87 9.14 8.00
N PHE A 330 -23.15 10.39 8.40
CA PHE A 330 -22.34 11.15 9.35
C PHE A 330 -20.91 11.44 8.85
N THR A 331 -20.70 11.42 7.52
CA THR A 331 -19.36 11.57 6.96
C THR A 331 -18.78 12.97 7.13
N ALA A 332 -19.59 14.01 7.37
CA ALA A 332 -19.10 15.38 7.54
C ALA A 332 -18.29 15.56 8.84
N TYR A 333 -18.37 14.61 9.77
CA TYR A 333 -17.59 14.59 11.00
C TYR A 333 -16.23 13.89 10.84
N LEU A 334 -15.97 13.28 9.68
CA LEU A 334 -14.76 12.52 9.37
C LEU A 334 -13.98 13.23 8.26
N PRO A 335 -12.67 12.94 8.08
CA PRO A 335 -11.93 13.41 6.91
C PRO A 335 -12.59 12.93 5.61
N LEU A 336 -12.66 13.82 4.60
CA LEU A 336 -13.25 13.52 3.29
C LEU A 336 -12.56 12.33 2.61
N MET A 337 -11.22 12.32 2.63
CA MET A 337 -10.35 11.27 2.11
C MET A 337 -9.57 10.62 3.26
N THR A 338 -9.81 9.33 3.48
CA THR A 338 -9.09 8.52 4.48
C THR A 338 -9.35 7.04 4.23
N SER A 339 -8.35 6.18 4.46
CA SER A 339 -8.44 4.72 4.40
C SER A 339 -8.61 4.09 5.79
N ASP A 340 -8.58 4.88 6.86
CA ASP A 340 -8.72 4.40 8.23
C ASP A 340 -10.21 4.24 8.62
N VAL A 341 -10.45 3.42 9.64
CA VAL A 341 -11.78 3.15 10.20
C VAL A 341 -11.91 3.87 11.54
N TYR A 342 -13.02 4.59 11.72
CA TYR A 342 -13.24 5.45 12.88
C TYR A 342 -14.35 4.93 13.80
N ASP A 343 -14.25 5.28 15.08
CA ASP A 343 -15.32 5.09 16.05
C ASP A 343 -16.33 6.26 16.05
N ARG A 344 -17.34 6.19 16.94
CA ARG A 344 -18.36 7.25 17.09
C ARG A 344 -17.78 8.63 17.47
N THR A 345 -16.58 8.68 18.07
CA THR A 345 -15.92 9.93 18.45
C THR A 345 -14.97 10.48 17.39
N GLY A 346 -14.78 9.75 16.28
CA GLY A 346 -13.82 10.10 15.24
C GLY A 346 -12.37 9.75 15.62
N ALA A 347 -12.18 8.91 16.64
CA ALA A 347 -10.89 8.36 17.02
C ALA A 347 -10.64 7.02 16.30
N PHE A 348 -9.38 6.57 16.29
CA PHE A 348 -9.01 5.26 15.75
C PHE A 348 -9.66 4.14 16.57
N LEU A 349 -10.15 3.11 15.88
CA LEU A 349 -10.89 2.01 16.51
C LEU A 349 -9.97 1.12 17.39
N ASP A 350 -10.29 1.00 18.68
CA ASP A 350 -9.70 0.02 19.59
C ASP A 350 -10.49 -1.31 19.56
N GLU A 351 -9.80 -2.40 19.22
CA GLU A 351 -10.36 -3.75 19.06
C GLU A 351 -10.99 -4.29 20.35
N THR A 352 -10.46 -3.93 21.53
CA THR A 352 -10.94 -4.41 22.83
C THR A 352 -12.18 -3.65 23.32
N ALA A 353 -12.37 -2.40 22.90
CA ALA A 353 -13.53 -1.57 23.23
C ALA A 353 -14.74 -1.79 22.29
N TYR A 354 -14.55 -2.43 21.13
CA TYR A 354 -15.58 -2.62 20.09
C TYR A 354 -16.85 -3.32 20.58
N ARG A 355 -16.74 -4.30 21.48
CA ARG A 355 -17.92 -5.02 22.01
C ARG A 355 -18.85 -4.13 22.84
N ASN A 356 -18.36 -2.98 23.30
CA ASN A 356 -19.08 -2.17 24.28
C ASN A 356 -19.65 -0.84 23.76
N TYR A 357 -19.30 -0.32 22.55
CA TYR A 357 -19.70 1.08 22.27
C TYR A 357 -20.08 1.57 20.85
N SER A 358 -19.59 1.06 19.70
CA SER A 358 -20.06 1.61 18.40
C SER A 358 -19.81 0.77 17.14
N PRO A 359 -20.69 0.88 16.10
CA PRO A 359 -20.40 0.39 14.76
C PRO A 359 -19.28 1.24 14.10
N PRO A 360 -18.44 0.64 13.22
CA PRO A 360 -17.39 1.39 12.54
C PRO A 360 -17.96 2.40 11.55
N TYR A 361 -17.38 3.59 11.52
CA TYR A 361 -17.69 4.64 10.55
C TYR A 361 -16.56 4.77 9.53
N LEU A 362 -16.95 4.90 8.28
CA LEU A 362 -16.06 5.04 7.13
C LEU A 362 -16.16 6.46 6.56
N GLY A 363 -15.04 7.02 6.11
CA GLY A 363 -15.02 8.30 5.39
C GLY A 363 -15.87 8.24 4.11
N ALA A 364 -16.33 9.40 3.62
CA ALA A 364 -17.28 9.46 2.49
C ALA A 364 -16.77 8.74 1.23
N THR A 365 -15.49 8.92 0.93
CA THR A 365 -14.82 8.37 -0.26
C THR A 365 -14.66 6.87 -0.14
N PHE A 366 -14.13 6.38 0.98
CA PHE A 366 -13.97 4.96 1.25
C PHE A 366 -15.30 4.21 1.33
N ALA A 367 -16.32 4.79 1.98
CA ALA A 367 -17.65 4.20 2.06
C ALA A 367 -18.29 4.06 0.67
N PHE A 368 -18.22 5.12 -0.14
CA PHE A 368 -18.93 5.16 -1.41
C PHE A 368 -18.28 4.30 -2.50
N VAL A 369 -16.95 4.15 -2.51
CA VAL A 369 -16.23 3.35 -3.54
C VAL A 369 -16.68 1.89 -3.56
N TYR A 370 -17.15 1.34 -2.44
CA TYR A 370 -17.77 0.01 -2.40
C TYR A 370 -19.03 -0.09 -3.30
N GLY A 371 -19.78 1.00 -3.46
CA GLY A 371 -20.97 1.05 -4.32
C GLY A 371 -20.64 0.75 -5.78
N PRO A 372 -19.89 1.61 -6.50
CA PRO A 372 -19.41 1.31 -7.84
C PRO A 372 -18.72 -0.05 -7.93
N SER A 373 -18.04 -0.48 -6.85
CA SER A 373 -17.41 -1.79 -6.83
C SER A 373 -18.40 -2.95 -6.96
N PHE A 374 -19.52 -2.90 -6.23
CA PHE A 374 -20.62 -3.87 -6.37
C PHE A 374 -21.26 -3.83 -7.76
N ALA A 375 -21.35 -2.66 -8.38
CA ALA A 375 -21.89 -2.54 -9.73
C ALA A 375 -20.94 -3.12 -10.79
N ALA A 376 -19.62 -2.94 -10.65
CA ALA A 376 -18.67 -3.49 -11.60
C ALA A 376 -18.78 -5.02 -11.67
N ILE A 377 -18.86 -5.69 -10.52
CA ILE A 377 -18.93 -7.15 -10.39
C ILE A 377 -20.06 -7.75 -11.23
N THR A 378 -21.27 -7.20 -11.16
CA THR A 378 -22.41 -7.71 -11.94
C THR A 378 -22.40 -7.19 -13.37
N SER A 379 -21.89 -5.97 -13.59
CA SER A 379 -21.79 -5.38 -14.92
C SER A 379 -20.83 -6.12 -15.84
N VAL A 380 -19.73 -6.67 -15.33
CA VAL A 380 -18.77 -7.46 -16.11
C VAL A 380 -19.46 -8.68 -16.72
N LEU A 381 -20.23 -9.41 -15.91
CA LEU A 381 -20.96 -10.59 -16.38
C LEU A 381 -22.05 -10.23 -17.39
N SER A 382 -22.88 -9.21 -17.11
CA SER A 382 -23.95 -8.83 -18.03
C SER A 382 -23.41 -8.20 -19.32
N HIS A 383 -22.34 -7.40 -19.24
CA HIS A 383 -21.70 -6.80 -20.41
C HIS A 383 -21.09 -7.88 -21.33
N ILE A 384 -20.32 -8.82 -20.77
CA ILE A 384 -19.75 -9.93 -21.55
C ILE A 384 -20.85 -10.84 -22.10
N GLY A 385 -21.88 -11.15 -21.30
CA GLY A 385 -23.03 -11.96 -21.71
C GLY A 385 -23.84 -11.36 -22.87
N LEU A 386 -23.88 -10.03 -23.00
CA LEU A 386 -24.64 -9.35 -24.06
C LEU A 386 -23.81 -9.03 -25.30
N TRP A 387 -22.59 -8.53 -25.10
CA TRP A 387 -21.74 -8.02 -26.18
C TRP A 387 -20.78 -9.07 -26.74
N HIS A 388 -20.33 -10.02 -25.91
CA HIS A 388 -19.26 -10.97 -26.25
C HIS A 388 -19.67 -12.46 -26.16
N ALA A 389 -20.91 -12.78 -25.78
CA ALA A 389 -21.35 -14.18 -25.62
C ALA A 389 -21.17 -15.03 -26.89
N ARG A 390 -21.33 -14.44 -28.08
CA ARG A 390 -21.10 -15.16 -29.35
C ARG A 390 -19.64 -15.56 -29.52
N ASP A 391 -18.72 -14.68 -29.13
CA ASP A 391 -17.28 -14.94 -29.20
C ASP A 391 -16.88 -15.97 -28.14
N VAL A 392 -17.40 -15.84 -26.91
CA VAL A 392 -17.19 -16.83 -25.82
C VAL A 392 -17.69 -18.22 -26.21
N TRP A 393 -18.87 -18.30 -26.85
CA TRP A 393 -19.46 -19.55 -27.32
C TRP A 393 -18.73 -20.13 -28.53
N ALA A 394 -18.26 -19.27 -29.44
CA ALA A 394 -17.41 -19.69 -30.54
C ALA A 394 -16.07 -20.26 -30.03
N ALA A 395 -15.49 -19.66 -28.99
CA ALA A 395 -14.29 -20.14 -28.34
C ALA A 395 -14.50 -21.51 -27.68
N PHE A 396 -15.60 -21.67 -26.95
CA PHE A 396 -15.98 -22.95 -26.35
C PHE A 396 -16.15 -24.05 -27.42
N LYS A 397 -16.66 -23.72 -28.60
CA LYS A 397 -16.80 -24.65 -29.74
C LYS A 397 -15.54 -24.82 -30.60
N GLY A 398 -14.44 -24.13 -30.27
CA GLY A 398 -13.21 -24.15 -31.08
C GLY A 398 -13.33 -23.49 -32.46
N ARG A 399 -14.33 -22.62 -32.67
CA ARG A 399 -14.62 -21.93 -33.96
C ARG A 399 -14.13 -20.48 -33.99
N ASN A 400 -13.17 -20.14 -33.13
CA ASN A 400 -12.63 -18.78 -33.08
C ASN A 400 -11.92 -18.41 -34.37
N LYS A 401 -12.05 -17.14 -34.76
CA LYS A 401 -11.22 -16.56 -35.81
C LYS A 401 -9.80 -16.40 -35.27
N LEU A 402 -8.89 -17.16 -35.86
CA LEU A 402 -7.47 -17.16 -35.52
C LEU A 402 -6.74 -16.13 -36.37
N ASP A 403 -5.80 -15.42 -35.75
CA ASP A 403 -4.88 -14.54 -36.48
C ASP A 403 -3.72 -15.34 -37.10
N ILE A 404 -2.90 -14.71 -37.94
CA ILE A 404 -1.67 -15.29 -38.49
C ILE A 404 -0.78 -15.90 -37.40
N HIS A 405 -0.61 -15.23 -36.25
CA HIS A 405 0.21 -15.72 -35.15
C HIS A 405 -0.31 -17.03 -34.54
N ALA A 406 -1.63 -17.16 -34.40
CA ALA A 406 -2.25 -18.37 -33.89
C ALA A 406 -2.14 -19.53 -34.88
N ARG A 407 -2.25 -19.24 -36.18
CA ARG A 407 -2.04 -20.24 -37.24
C ARG A 407 -0.59 -20.73 -37.27
N LEU A 408 0.39 -19.82 -37.19
CA LEU A 408 1.81 -20.18 -37.12
C LEU A 408 2.12 -21.04 -35.90
N ILE A 409 1.61 -20.66 -34.72
CA ILE A 409 1.80 -21.43 -33.49
C ILE A 409 1.21 -22.85 -33.61
N ARG A 410 0.00 -22.99 -34.16
CA ARG A 410 -0.66 -24.30 -34.32
C ARG A 410 -0.02 -25.17 -35.39
N ALA A 411 0.53 -24.57 -36.44
CA ALA A 411 1.21 -25.30 -37.52
C ALA A 411 2.59 -25.80 -37.09
N SER A 412 3.36 -24.97 -36.36
CA SER A 412 4.77 -25.25 -36.07
C SER A 412 5.03 -25.90 -34.71
N TYR A 413 4.13 -25.75 -33.72
CA TYR A 413 4.39 -26.21 -32.35
C TYR A 413 3.26 -27.04 -31.74
N LYS A 414 3.67 -28.02 -30.92
CA LYS A 414 2.76 -28.82 -30.11
C LYS A 414 2.18 -27.98 -28.98
N GLN A 415 0.85 -27.92 -28.91
CA GLN A 415 0.14 -27.27 -27.82
C GLN A 415 0.36 -28.00 -26.49
N THR A 416 0.20 -27.26 -25.40
CA THR A 416 0.18 -27.80 -24.05
C THR A 416 -1.18 -28.47 -23.82
N PRO A 417 -1.22 -29.77 -23.45
CA PRO A 417 -2.48 -30.44 -23.18
C PRO A 417 -3.20 -29.83 -21.96
N TRP A 418 -4.52 -29.69 -22.04
CA TRP A 418 -5.34 -29.08 -20.97
C TRP A 418 -5.20 -29.80 -19.62
N TYR A 419 -4.98 -31.12 -19.63
CA TYR A 419 -4.86 -31.93 -18.41
C TYR A 419 -3.57 -31.64 -17.61
N TRP A 420 -2.57 -30.98 -18.19
CA TRP A 420 -1.40 -30.50 -17.43
C TRP A 420 -1.82 -29.41 -16.45
N TYR A 421 -2.59 -28.42 -16.93
CA TYR A 421 -3.15 -27.37 -16.08
C TYR A 421 -4.22 -27.90 -15.12
N GLY A 422 -5.07 -28.83 -15.57
CA GLY A 422 -6.04 -29.51 -14.71
C GLY A 422 -5.38 -30.31 -13.58
N GLY A 423 -4.24 -30.96 -13.86
CA GLY A 423 -3.43 -31.64 -12.85
C GLY A 423 -2.86 -30.70 -11.80
N ILE A 424 -2.38 -29.51 -12.19
CA ILE A 424 -1.94 -28.47 -11.25
C ILE A 424 -3.09 -28.05 -10.35
N ILE A 425 -4.27 -27.73 -10.91
CA ILE A 425 -5.43 -27.33 -10.11
C ILE A 425 -5.79 -28.42 -9.08
N LEU A 426 -5.80 -29.69 -9.49
CA LEU A 426 -6.08 -30.82 -8.60
C LEU A 426 -5.07 -30.92 -7.44
N VAL A 427 -3.77 -30.88 -7.76
CA VAL A 427 -2.69 -30.98 -6.76
C VAL A 427 -2.75 -29.81 -5.77
N ILE A 428 -2.91 -28.59 -6.27
CA ILE A 428 -2.90 -27.39 -5.44
C ILE A 428 -4.20 -27.25 -4.64
N THR A 429 -5.33 -27.72 -5.16
CA THR A 429 -6.58 -27.83 -4.37
C THR A 429 -6.38 -28.81 -3.21
N GLY A 430 -5.72 -29.95 -3.45
CA GLY A 430 -5.33 -30.88 -2.38
C GLY A 430 -4.42 -30.24 -1.33
N MET A 431 -3.43 -29.45 -1.74
CA MET A 431 -2.58 -28.67 -0.84
C MET A 431 -3.37 -27.62 -0.04
N SER A 432 -4.34 -26.96 -0.67
CA SER A 432 -5.21 -25.97 -0.01
C SER A 432 -6.09 -26.64 1.06
N ILE A 433 -6.59 -27.85 0.81
CA ILE A 433 -7.33 -28.66 1.79
C ILE A 433 -6.42 -29.03 2.96
N ALA A 434 -5.20 -29.50 2.67
CA ALA A 434 -4.22 -29.83 3.70
C ALA A 434 -3.88 -28.62 4.57
N MET A 435 -3.69 -27.44 3.97
CA MET A 435 -3.43 -26.18 4.67
C MET A 435 -4.56 -25.86 5.68
N VAL A 436 -5.82 -26.00 5.26
CA VAL A 436 -6.98 -25.67 6.11
C VAL A 436 -7.22 -26.70 7.22
N VAL A 437 -6.90 -27.97 6.98
CA VAL A 437 -7.07 -29.06 7.97
C VAL A 437 -5.94 -29.12 8.99
N VAL A 438 -4.69 -28.85 8.56
CA VAL A 438 -3.50 -28.95 9.43
C VAL A 438 -3.33 -27.74 10.34
N TYR A 439 -3.72 -26.55 9.87
CA TYR A 439 -3.61 -25.30 10.62
C TYR A 439 -4.99 -24.85 11.13
N ASP A 440 -5.06 -24.25 12.33
CA ASP A 440 -6.32 -23.72 12.90
C ASP A 440 -6.74 -22.41 12.20
N THR A 441 -7.17 -22.55 10.95
CA THR A 441 -7.59 -21.44 10.08
C THR A 441 -9.04 -21.02 10.28
N ARG A 442 -9.83 -21.85 10.98
CA ARG A 442 -11.29 -21.71 11.16
C ARG A 442 -12.11 -21.69 9.86
N LEU A 443 -11.50 -21.95 8.70
CA LEU A 443 -12.17 -22.09 7.42
C LEU A 443 -12.62 -23.56 7.25
N PRO A 444 -13.88 -23.84 6.92
CA PRO A 444 -14.30 -25.20 6.58
C PRO A 444 -13.89 -25.56 5.15
N VAL A 445 -13.69 -26.86 4.88
CA VAL A 445 -13.21 -27.37 3.58
C VAL A 445 -14.10 -26.95 2.41
N TYR A 446 -15.42 -26.85 2.60
CA TYR A 446 -16.32 -26.39 1.54
C TYR A 446 -16.01 -24.93 1.09
N GLY A 447 -15.41 -24.12 1.97
CA GLY A 447 -14.99 -22.76 1.65
C GLY A 447 -13.95 -22.71 0.53
N ILE A 448 -13.08 -23.72 0.44
CA ILE A 448 -12.09 -23.83 -0.65
C ILE A 448 -12.80 -24.04 -1.99
N PHE A 449 -13.74 -24.97 -2.05
CA PHE A 449 -14.48 -25.24 -3.29
C PHE A 449 -15.33 -24.05 -3.73
N LEU A 450 -15.94 -23.33 -2.79
CA LEU A 450 -16.63 -22.07 -3.09
C LEU A 450 -15.66 -21.01 -3.61
N GLY A 451 -14.46 -20.92 -3.03
CA GLY A 451 -13.41 -20.02 -3.46
C GLY A 451 -12.99 -20.26 -4.91
N LEU A 452 -12.93 -21.53 -5.35
CA LEU A 452 -12.58 -21.92 -6.73
C LEU A 452 -13.69 -21.64 -7.77
N ILE A 453 -14.96 -21.52 -7.34
CA ILE A 453 -16.07 -21.17 -8.26
C ILE A 453 -15.91 -19.73 -8.76
N ILE A 454 -15.46 -18.82 -7.91
CA ILE A 454 -15.33 -17.39 -8.27
C ILE A 454 -14.33 -17.21 -9.44
N PRO A 455 -13.10 -17.76 -9.42
CA PRO A 455 -12.19 -17.75 -10.55
C PRO A 455 -12.77 -18.41 -11.80
N ALA A 456 -13.44 -19.55 -11.66
CA ALA A 456 -14.04 -20.25 -12.80
C ALA A 456 -15.06 -19.38 -13.55
N LEU A 457 -15.78 -18.51 -12.83
CA LEU A 457 -16.78 -17.61 -13.41
C LEU A 457 -16.20 -16.29 -13.93
N TYR A 458 -15.26 -15.69 -13.19
CA TYR A 458 -14.83 -14.31 -13.43
C TYR A 458 -13.51 -14.16 -14.19
N MET A 459 -12.65 -15.18 -14.22
CA MET A 459 -11.38 -15.13 -14.94
C MET A 459 -11.56 -14.78 -16.42
N ILE A 460 -12.50 -15.44 -17.11
CA ILE A 460 -12.74 -15.22 -18.54
C ILE A 460 -13.33 -13.82 -18.78
N PRO A 461 -14.43 -13.40 -18.11
CA PRO A 461 -14.98 -12.05 -18.28
C PRO A 461 -14.00 -10.92 -17.99
N CYS A 462 -13.29 -10.97 -16.85
CA CYS A 462 -12.30 -9.95 -16.48
C CYS A 462 -11.13 -9.93 -17.48
N GLY A 463 -10.62 -11.11 -17.86
CA GLY A 463 -9.55 -11.23 -18.84
C GLY A 463 -9.93 -10.71 -20.24
N ILE A 464 -11.18 -10.88 -20.68
CA ILE A 464 -11.65 -10.31 -21.97
C ILE A 464 -11.66 -8.79 -21.91
N VAL A 465 -12.19 -8.19 -20.82
CA VAL A 465 -12.20 -6.73 -20.68
C VAL A 465 -10.77 -6.20 -20.71
N GLN A 466 -9.90 -6.70 -19.83
CA GLN A 466 -8.52 -6.24 -19.73
C GLN A 466 -7.71 -6.50 -21.00
N GLY A 467 -7.91 -7.64 -21.67
CA GLY A 467 -7.22 -7.95 -22.92
C GLY A 467 -7.64 -7.08 -24.12
N ILE A 468 -8.78 -6.41 -24.06
CA ILE A 468 -9.24 -5.45 -25.08
C ILE A 468 -8.87 -4.01 -24.69
N THR A 469 -9.03 -3.66 -23.41
CA THR A 469 -8.98 -2.26 -22.94
C THR A 469 -7.66 -1.88 -22.29
N ASN A 470 -6.87 -2.86 -21.87
CA ASN A 470 -5.71 -2.68 -20.99
C ASN A 470 -6.04 -2.01 -19.65
N VAL A 471 -7.28 -2.16 -19.17
CA VAL A 471 -7.74 -1.70 -17.86
C VAL A 471 -8.19 -2.91 -17.06
N ASP A 472 -7.67 -3.06 -15.85
CA ASP A 472 -8.05 -4.15 -14.96
C ASP A 472 -9.50 -3.98 -14.47
N ALA A 473 -10.35 -4.97 -14.75
CA ALA A 473 -11.75 -4.99 -14.32
C ALA A 473 -12.00 -5.97 -13.16
N ASN A 474 -10.95 -6.50 -12.54
CA ASN A 474 -11.02 -7.43 -11.43
C ASN A 474 -11.33 -6.71 -10.11
N GLN A 475 -12.63 -6.59 -9.78
CA GLN A 475 -13.08 -6.06 -8.49
C GLN A 475 -13.55 -7.14 -7.52
N LEU A 476 -13.01 -8.35 -7.66
CA LEU A 476 -13.41 -9.50 -6.86
C LEU A 476 -12.92 -9.44 -5.41
N ASN A 477 -11.98 -8.55 -5.10
CA ASN A 477 -11.49 -8.32 -3.75
C ASN A 477 -12.67 -8.09 -2.78
N VAL A 478 -13.52 -7.11 -3.12
CA VAL A 478 -14.72 -6.80 -2.32
C VAL A 478 -15.75 -7.91 -2.38
N LEU A 479 -15.97 -8.55 -3.54
CA LEU A 479 -16.95 -9.64 -3.68
C LEU A 479 -16.62 -10.82 -2.75
N SER A 480 -15.35 -11.22 -2.77
CA SER A 480 -14.88 -12.39 -2.03
C SER A 480 -14.96 -12.13 -0.53
N GLU A 481 -14.57 -10.94 -0.08
CA GLU A 481 -14.71 -10.53 1.31
C GLU A 481 -16.18 -10.38 1.74
N PHE A 482 -17.06 -9.93 0.83
CA PHE A 482 -18.49 -9.82 1.09
C PHE A 482 -19.15 -11.20 1.26
N ILE A 483 -18.88 -12.14 0.36
CA ILE A 483 -19.40 -13.51 0.43
C ILE A 483 -18.81 -14.24 1.64
N GLY A 484 -17.48 -14.21 1.78
CA GLY A 484 -16.78 -14.84 2.88
C GLY A 484 -17.17 -14.26 4.24
N GLY A 485 -17.43 -12.96 4.32
CA GLY A 485 -17.89 -12.29 5.54
C GLY A 485 -19.28 -12.74 6.02
N TYR A 486 -20.21 -13.07 5.10
CA TYR A 486 -21.49 -13.67 5.47
C TYR A 486 -21.37 -15.15 5.86
N LEU A 487 -20.45 -15.88 5.25
CA LEU A 487 -20.25 -17.32 5.49
C LEU A 487 -19.43 -17.62 6.74
N PHE A 488 -18.44 -16.78 7.03
CA PHE A 488 -17.44 -16.95 8.08
C PHE A 488 -17.42 -15.75 9.04
N GLU A 489 -18.60 -15.25 9.41
CA GLU A 489 -18.75 -14.07 10.26
C GLU A 489 -17.96 -14.21 11.57
N GLY A 490 -17.17 -13.18 11.90
CA GLY A 490 -16.32 -13.14 13.09
C GLY A 490 -15.03 -13.96 12.98
N ARG A 491 -14.69 -14.47 11.79
CA ARG A 491 -13.47 -15.26 11.53
C ARG A 491 -12.61 -14.56 10.45
N PRO A 492 -11.84 -13.51 10.82
CA PRO A 492 -11.08 -12.72 9.85
C PRO A 492 -10.06 -13.55 9.05
N LEU A 493 -9.34 -14.47 9.70
CA LEU A 493 -8.38 -15.36 9.02
C LEU A 493 -9.04 -16.25 7.96
N ALA A 494 -10.22 -16.80 8.25
CA ALA A 494 -10.98 -17.61 7.29
C ALA A 494 -11.42 -16.78 6.08
N ASN A 495 -11.90 -15.56 6.31
CA ASN A 495 -12.30 -14.64 5.25
C ASN A 495 -11.11 -14.24 4.36
N MET A 496 -9.96 -13.95 4.97
CA MET A 496 -8.70 -13.65 4.28
C MET A 496 -8.23 -14.80 3.39
N ILE A 497 -8.25 -16.04 3.88
CA ILE A 497 -7.89 -17.23 3.07
C ILE A 497 -8.89 -17.42 1.92
N PHE A 498 -10.19 -17.28 2.19
CA PHE A 498 -11.22 -17.36 1.15
C PHE A 498 -11.00 -16.33 0.04
N LYS A 499 -10.71 -15.08 0.41
CA LYS A 499 -10.38 -13.99 -0.51
C LYS A 499 -9.18 -14.31 -1.40
N ILE A 500 -8.08 -14.83 -0.85
CA ILE A 500 -6.90 -15.19 -1.65
C ILE A 500 -7.24 -16.28 -2.66
N LEU A 501 -7.90 -17.35 -2.21
CA LEU A 501 -8.22 -18.50 -3.06
C LEU A 501 -9.21 -18.16 -4.18
N SER A 502 -9.84 -16.98 -4.16
CA SER A 502 -10.70 -16.47 -5.21
C SER A 502 -10.10 -15.29 -5.99
N THR A 503 -9.66 -14.23 -5.32
CA THR A 503 -9.26 -12.96 -5.96
C THR A 503 -7.87 -13.05 -6.57
N ASP A 504 -6.88 -13.52 -5.81
CA ASP A 504 -5.49 -13.62 -6.28
C ASP A 504 -5.41 -14.59 -7.45
N VAL A 505 -6.19 -15.67 -7.43
CA VAL A 505 -6.26 -16.66 -8.51
C VAL A 505 -6.69 -16.01 -9.83
N VAL A 506 -7.65 -15.07 -9.80
CA VAL A 506 -8.07 -14.33 -11.00
C VAL A 506 -7.03 -13.30 -11.42
N GLY A 507 -6.55 -12.48 -10.48
CA GLY A 507 -5.56 -11.43 -10.77
C GLY A 507 -4.30 -12.03 -11.39
N GLN A 508 -3.66 -12.95 -10.67
CA GLN A 508 -2.47 -13.65 -11.14
C GLN A 508 -2.74 -14.44 -12.42
N GLY A 509 -3.91 -15.08 -12.52
CA GLY A 509 -4.30 -15.82 -13.71
C GLY A 509 -4.31 -14.96 -14.96
N VAL A 510 -4.86 -13.73 -14.88
CA VAL A 510 -4.91 -12.81 -16.02
C VAL A 510 -3.50 -12.38 -16.44
N TYR A 511 -2.59 -12.14 -15.51
CA TYR A 511 -1.19 -11.86 -15.84
C TYR A 511 -0.49 -13.07 -16.50
N PHE A 512 -0.75 -14.30 -16.06
CA PHE A 512 -0.26 -15.48 -16.78
C PHE A 512 -0.80 -15.57 -18.21
N ALA A 513 -2.06 -15.19 -18.44
CA ALA A 513 -2.64 -15.13 -19.78
C ALA A 513 -1.98 -14.04 -20.64
N MET A 514 -1.60 -12.90 -20.07
CA MET A 514 -0.79 -11.87 -20.76
C MET A 514 0.56 -12.43 -21.23
N ASP A 515 1.27 -13.14 -20.36
CA ASP A 515 2.56 -13.76 -20.70
C ASP A 515 2.41 -14.88 -21.75
N MET A 516 1.34 -15.66 -21.67
CA MET A 516 1.01 -16.63 -22.73
C MET A 516 0.74 -15.92 -24.06
N LYS A 517 0.13 -14.72 -24.05
CA LYS A 517 -0.03 -13.90 -25.26
C LYS A 517 1.32 -13.37 -25.77
N LEU A 518 2.23 -12.96 -24.89
CA LEU A 518 3.60 -12.56 -25.26
C LEU A 518 4.32 -13.71 -25.98
N ALA A 519 4.27 -14.91 -25.38
CA ALA A 519 4.81 -16.13 -25.99
C ALA A 519 4.17 -16.43 -27.35
N HIS A 520 2.85 -16.26 -27.46
CA HIS A 520 2.10 -16.45 -28.70
C HIS A 520 2.53 -15.46 -29.79
N TYR A 521 2.74 -14.19 -29.45
CA TYR A 521 3.22 -13.17 -30.38
C TYR A 521 4.67 -13.37 -30.80
N LEU A 522 5.54 -13.90 -29.95
CA LEU A 522 6.95 -14.15 -30.31
C LEU A 522 7.21 -15.59 -30.77
N LYS A 523 6.14 -16.39 -30.95
CA LYS A 523 6.18 -17.78 -31.41
C LYS A 523 7.09 -18.67 -30.56
N VAL A 524 7.02 -18.48 -29.25
CA VAL A 524 7.67 -19.33 -28.26
C VAL A 524 6.86 -20.63 -28.12
N PRO A 525 7.49 -21.82 -28.14
CA PRO A 525 6.78 -23.09 -27.99
C PRO A 525 5.93 -23.15 -26.70
N PRO A 526 4.61 -23.43 -26.77
CA PRO A 526 3.71 -23.38 -25.62
C PRO A 526 4.10 -24.29 -24.46
N ARG A 527 4.66 -25.47 -24.75
CA ARG A 527 5.14 -26.42 -23.72
C ARG A 527 6.34 -25.89 -22.96
N THR A 528 7.24 -25.17 -23.63
CA THR A 528 8.39 -24.53 -22.96
C THR A 528 7.91 -23.36 -22.11
N THR A 529 6.97 -22.56 -22.62
CA THR A 529 6.33 -21.49 -21.84
C THR A 529 5.66 -22.03 -20.58
N PHE A 530 4.95 -23.17 -20.66
CA PHE A 530 4.35 -23.83 -19.50
C PHE A 530 5.39 -24.16 -18.42
N VAL A 531 6.49 -24.81 -18.78
CA VAL A 531 7.53 -25.21 -17.80
C VAL A 531 8.22 -23.98 -17.24
N ALA A 532 8.55 -22.99 -18.09
CA ALA A 532 9.19 -21.75 -17.67
C ALA A 532 8.33 -20.95 -16.68
N GLN A 533 7.04 -20.73 -17.00
CA GLN A 533 6.11 -20.08 -16.09
C GLN A 533 5.96 -20.86 -14.78
N GLY A 534 5.71 -22.18 -14.84
CA GLY A 534 5.53 -23.00 -13.64
C GLY A 534 6.74 -22.99 -12.71
N VAL A 535 7.96 -23.12 -13.25
CA VAL A 535 9.20 -23.03 -12.45
C VAL A 535 9.36 -21.63 -11.86
N ALA A 536 9.13 -20.59 -12.67
CA ALA A 536 9.23 -19.20 -12.19
C ALA A 536 8.20 -18.92 -11.08
N THR A 537 6.99 -19.46 -11.18
CA THR A 537 5.95 -19.29 -10.15
C THR A 537 6.34 -19.96 -8.83
N ILE A 538 6.88 -21.19 -8.87
CA ILE A 538 7.32 -21.88 -7.65
C ILE A 538 8.46 -21.10 -6.99
N LEU A 539 9.48 -20.72 -7.77
CA LEU A 539 10.63 -19.99 -7.24
C LEU A 539 10.24 -18.59 -6.74
N GLY A 540 9.38 -17.89 -7.47
CA GLY A 540 8.87 -16.58 -7.08
C GLY A 540 8.07 -16.62 -5.79
N ALA A 541 7.11 -17.56 -5.68
CA ALA A 541 6.32 -17.76 -4.47
C ALA A 541 7.19 -18.08 -3.23
N LEU A 542 8.19 -18.96 -3.38
CA LEU A 542 9.11 -19.31 -2.30
C LEU A 542 9.97 -18.12 -1.89
N THR A 543 10.48 -17.36 -2.87
CA THR A 543 11.34 -16.20 -2.63
C THR A 543 10.54 -15.08 -1.95
N GLN A 544 9.34 -14.76 -2.45
CA GLN A 544 8.45 -13.76 -1.86
C GLN A 544 8.11 -14.13 -0.41
N ALA A 545 7.62 -15.35 -0.16
CA ALA A 545 7.32 -15.79 1.21
C ALA A 545 8.58 -15.73 2.12
N GLY A 546 9.73 -16.18 1.61
CA GLY A 546 11.00 -16.16 2.33
C GLY A 546 11.47 -14.76 2.71
N VAL A 547 11.43 -13.82 1.78
CA VAL A 547 11.85 -12.43 2.02
C VAL A 547 10.88 -11.72 2.98
N THR A 548 9.56 -11.89 2.83
CA THR A 548 8.60 -11.29 3.78
C THR A 548 8.85 -11.79 5.21
N LEU A 549 9.09 -13.09 5.36
CA LEU A 549 9.38 -13.69 6.67
C LEU A 549 10.71 -13.22 7.24
N TRP A 550 11.72 -13.06 6.39
CA TRP A 550 13.01 -12.51 6.78
C TRP A 550 12.87 -11.07 7.28
N MET A 551 12.16 -10.20 6.54
CA MET A 551 11.91 -8.80 6.93
C MET A 551 11.20 -8.71 8.28
N LEU A 552 10.11 -9.46 8.46
CA LEU A 552 9.32 -9.45 9.69
C LEU A 552 10.10 -9.98 10.92
N GLY A 553 11.15 -10.76 10.70
CA GLY A 553 11.98 -11.33 11.77
C GLY A 553 13.27 -10.58 12.07
N HIS A 554 13.74 -9.71 11.17
CA HIS A 554 15.05 -9.04 11.29
C HIS A 554 14.96 -7.50 11.36
N ILE A 555 13.86 -6.89 10.93
CA ILE A 555 13.69 -5.43 10.97
C ILE A 555 12.91 -5.08 12.24
N ASP A 556 13.56 -4.35 13.15
CA ASP A 556 12.94 -3.86 14.38
C ASP A 556 11.91 -2.76 14.06
N GLY A 557 10.75 -2.79 14.75
CA GLY A 557 9.67 -1.81 14.55
C GLY A 557 9.00 -1.87 13.16
N ILE A 558 9.13 -2.97 12.42
CA ILE A 558 8.53 -3.11 11.08
C ILE A 558 7.01 -2.91 11.11
N CYS A 559 6.45 -2.17 10.15
CA CYS A 559 5.05 -1.78 10.06
C CYS A 559 4.57 -0.73 11.09
N GLU A 560 5.44 -0.21 11.96
CA GLU A 560 5.13 0.96 12.80
C GLU A 560 5.19 2.25 11.97
N SER A 561 4.36 3.25 12.34
CA SER A 561 4.30 4.52 11.60
C SER A 561 5.55 5.40 11.75
N ASP A 562 6.34 5.14 12.78
CA ASP A 562 7.54 5.88 13.19
C ASP A 562 8.84 5.06 13.02
N GLN A 563 8.80 3.97 12.27
CA GLN A 563 9.98 3.18 11.94
C GLN A 563 11.02 4.05 11.21
N SER A 564 12.26 4.05 11.69
CA SER A 564 13.36 4.91 11.22
C SER A 564 13.62 4.85 9.71
N ASP A 565 13.45 3.69 9.10
CA ASP A 565 13.66 3.43 7.66
C ASP A 565 12.36 3.45 6.86
N ASN A 566 11.25 3.90 7.45
CA ASN A 566 9.92 4.03 6.86
C ASN A 566 9.29 2.73 6.32
N PHE A 567 9.65 1.55 6.86
CA PHE A 567 8.96 0.28 6.57
C PHE A 567 7.57 0.23 7.23
N THR A 568 6.63 1.06 6.78
CA THR A 568 5.30 1.29 7.40
C THR A 568 4.19 0.32 6.93
N CYS A 569 4.49 -0.65 6.07
CA CYS A 569 3.59 -1.71 5.56
C CYS A 569 2.18 -1.23 5.13
N PRO A 570 2.04 -0.27 4.21
CA PRO A 570 0.75 0.31 3.84
C PRO A 570 -0.25 -0.72 3.27
N ASN A 571 0.23 -1.67 2.46
CA ASN A 571 -0.63 -2.71 1.87
C ASN A 571 -1.08 -3.74 2.93
N GLY A 572 -0.19 -4.15 3.83
CA GLY A 572 -0.54 -4.98 4.99
C GLY A 572 -1.60 -4.33 5.88
N ARG A 573 -1.49 -3.01 6.10
CA ARG A 573 -2.48 -2.23 6.86
C ARG A 573 -3.84 -2.16 6.15
N THR A 574 -3.88 -1.98 4.83
CA THR A 574 -5.13 -2.01 4.06
C THR A 574 -5.81 -3.37 4.14
N VAL A 575 -5.05 -4.47 4.01
CA VAL A 575 -5.58 -5.84 4.15
C VAL A 575 -6.10 -6.08 5.57
N TYR A 576 -5.38 -5.60 6.59
CA TYR A 576 -5.86 -5.62 7.97
C TYR A 576 -7.20 -4.88 8.11
N SER A 577 -7.27 -3.60 7.73
CA SER A 577 -8.49 -2.79 7.82
C SER A 577 -9.67 -3.42 7.06
N SER A 578 -9.44 -3.94 5.86
CA SER A 578 -10.49 -4.61 5.06
C SER A 578 -11.00 -5.88 5.75
N SER A 579 -10.08 -6.69 6.29
CA SER A 579 -10.44 -7.92 7.01
C SER A 579 -11.20 -7.65 8.31
N VAL A 580 -10.96 -6.51 8.97
CA VAL A 580 -11.74 -6.08 10.15
C VAL A 580 -13.18 -5.78 9.72
N ILE A 581 -13.37 -5.00 8.65
CA ILE A 581 -14.69 -4.60 8.15
C ILE A 581 -15.49 -5.83 7.69
N TRP A 582 -14.90 -6.63 6.81
CA TRP A 582 -15.63 -7.70 6.12
C TRP A 582 -15.57 -9.03 6.84
N GLY A 583 -14.47 -9.35 7.52
CA GLY A 583 -14.27 -10.64 8.20
C GLY A 583 -14.69 -10.62 9.67
N LEU A 584 -14.15 -9.69 10.45
CA LEU A 584 -14.39 -9.65 11.91
C LEU A 584 -15.76 -9.05 12.26
N VAL A 585 -16.07 -7.86 11.73
CA VAL A 585 -17.36 -7.19 11.94
C VAL A 585 -18.46 -7.88 11.14
N GLY A 586 -18.15 -8.19 9.88
CA GLY A 586 -19.05 -8.87 8.98
C GLY A 586 -20.06 -7.94 8.29
N PRO A 587 -20.43 -8.23 7.02
CA PRO A 587 -21.37 -7.43 6.25
C PRO A 587 -22.77 -7.38 6.87
N ARG A 588 -23.14 -8.36 7.69
CA ARG A 588 -24.44 -8.43 8.38
C ARG A 588 -24.71 -7.22 9.28
N ARG A 589 -23.67 -6.63 9.85
CA ARG A 589 -23.79 -5.50 10.79
C ARG A 589 -23.80 -4.15 10.10
N LEU A 590 -23.23 -4.06 8.89
CA LEU A 590 -22.99 -2.80 8.17
C LEU A 590 -23.85 -2.62 6.92
N TYR A 591 -24.10 -3.70 6.18
CA TYR A 591 -24.72 -3.67 4.85
C TYR A 591 -26.08 -4.37 4.77
N SER A 592 -26.46 -5.20 5.76
CA SER A 592 -27.81 -5.81 5.77
C SER A 592 -28.94 -4.76 5.84
N ALA A 593 -30.14 -5.14 5.43
CA ALA A 593 -31.30 -4.26 5.39
C ALA A 593 -31.50 -3.49 6.72
N GLY A 594 -31.66 -2.18 6.64
CA GLY A 594 -31.81 -1.29 7.79
C GLY A 594 -30.50 -0.89 8.49
N LYS A 595 -29.33 -1.30 7.97
CA LYS A 595 -28.01 -0.83 8.44
C LYS A 595 -27.52 0.37 7.63
N ILE A 596 -26.51 1.07 8.18
CA ILE A 596 -26.01 2.36 7.69
C ILE A 596 -25.71 2.32 6.18
N TYR A 597 -24.98 1.30 5.72
CA TYR A 597 -24.49 1.20 4.35
C TYR A 597 -25.37 0.34 3.43
N SER A 598 -26.57 -0.05 3.88
CA SER A 598 -27.46 -0.95 3.13
C SER A 598 -27.84 -0.43 1.74
N GLY A 599 -27.92 0.89 1.55
CA GLY A 599 -28.21 1.51 0.26
C GLY A 599 -27.19 1.19 -0.83
N LEU A 600 -25.93 0.90 -0.47
CA LEU A 600 -24.88 0.55 -1.43
C LEU A 600 -25.15 -0.79 -2.12
N LEU A 601 -25.93 -1.70 -1.50
CA LEU A 601 -26.29 -2.98 -2.12
C LEU A 601 -27.13 -2.82 -3.38
N HIS A 602 -27.79 -1.67 -3.58
CA HIS A 602 -28.53 -1.43 -4.82
C HIS A 602 -27.62 -1.39 -6.06
N PHE A 603 -26.32 -1.13 -5.88
CA PHE A 603 -25.37 -1.13 -6.99
C PHE A 603 -25.22 -2.51 -7.64
N PHE A 604 -25.50 -3.62 -6.95
CA PHE A 604 -25.48 -4.96 -7.58
C PHE A 604 -26.47 -5.07 -8.74
N TRP A 605 -27.73 -4.67 -8.56
CA TRP A 605 -28.71 -4.77 -9.65
C TRP A 605 -28.57 -3.61 -10.64
N ILE A 606 -28.12 -2.42 -10.21
CA ILE A 606 -27.78 -1.31 -11.13
C ILE A 606 -26.68 -1.75 -12.10
N GLY A 607 -25.62 -2.39 -11.58
CA GLY A 607 -24.53 -2.94 -12.38
C GLY A 607 -25.00 -4.00 -13.38
N ALA A 608 -25.94 -4.87 -12.97
CA ALA A 608 -26.51 -5.87 -13.86
C ALA A 608 -27.35 -5.24 -14.99
N LEU A 609 -28.16 -4.22 -14.66
CA LEU A 609 -29.11 -3.60 -15.60
C LEU A 609 -28.46 -2.59 -16.56
N ALA A 610 -27.44 -1.83 -16.15
CA ALA A 610 -26.89 -0.76 -16.98
C ALA A 610 -26.37 -1.26 -18.35
N PRO A 611 -25.63 -2.39 -18.45
CA PRO A 611 -25.29 -3.02 -19.72
C PRO A 611 -26.50 -3.48 -20.54
N VAL A 612 -27.55 -3.99 -19.88
CA VAL A 612 -28.80 -4.44 -20.54
C VAL A 612 -29.51 -3.25 -21.20
N ILE A 613 -29.67 -2.15 -20.48
CA ILE A 613 -30.33 -0.94 -20.97
C ILE A 613 -29.56 -0.37 -22.17
N THR A 614 -28.24 -0.24 -22.06
CA THR A 614 -27.41 0.26 -23.18
C THR A 614 -27.40 -0.67 -24.39
N TRP A 615 -27.40 -1.98 -24.17
CA TRP A 615 -27.54 -2.95 -25.26
C TRP A 615 -28.90 -2.86 -25.95
N LEU A 616 -30.00 -2.71 -25.20
CA LEU A 616 -31.33 -2.50 -25.78
C LEU A 616 -31.41 -1.20 -26.58
N MET A 617 -30.86 -0.10 -26.05
CA MET A 617 -30.78 1.18 -26.76
C MET A 617 -29.94 1.07 -28.04
N TYR A 618 -28.84 0.32 -28.02
CA TYR A 618 -28.09 0.03 -29.24
C TYR A 618 -28.91 -0.80 -30.23
N ARG A 619 -29.65 -1.82 -29.76
CA ARG A 619 -30.48 -2.66 -30.63
C ARG A 619 -31.58 -1.84 -31.31
N TYR A 620 -32.15 -0.87 -30.61
CA TYR A 620 -33.18 0.05 -31.11
C TYR A 620 -32.61 1.13 -32.05
N THR A 621 -31.59 1.87 -31.61
CA THR A 621 -31.07 3.04 -32.34
C THR A 621 -30.00 2.72 -33.39
N LYS A 622 -29.29 1.59 -33.25
CA LYS A 622 -28.11 1.19 -34.04
C LYS A 622 -26.96 2.22 -34.07
N GLN A 623 -26.99 3.24 -33.23
CA GLN A 623 -25.95 4.26 -33.22
C GLN A 623 -24.64 3.73 -32.62
N ARG A 624 -23.51 4.17 -33.19
CA ARG A 624 -22.16 3.76 -32.77
C ARG A 624 -21.82 4.20 -31.33
N PHE A 625 -22.41 5.30 -30.86
CA PHE A 625 -22.20 5.82 -29.51
C PHE A 625 -22.50 4.79 -28.42
N TRP A 626 -23.65 4.11 -28.47
CA TRP A 626 -24.03 3.09 -27.49
C TRP A 626 -23.10 1.87 -27.47
N LYS A 627 -22.42 1.60 -28.58
CA LYS A 627 -21.42 0.53 -28.67
C LYS A 627 -20.08 0.91 -28.03
N MET A 628 -19.80 2.21 -27.84
CA MET A 628 -18.58 2.70 -27.20
C MET A 628 -18.68 2.80 -25.68
N ILE A 629 -19.89 2.74 -25.12
CA ILE A 629 -20.12 2.77 -23.66
C ILE A 629 -19.79 1.40 -23.09
N ASN A 630 -18.91 1.38 -22.09
CA ASN A 630 -18.52 0.19 -21.37
C ASN A 630 -18.69 0.41 -19.86
N TRP A 631 -19.82 -0.07 -19.34
CA TRP A 631 -20.18 0.05 -17.92
C TRP A 631 -19.19 -0.58 -16.95
N PRO A 632 -18.64 -1.79 -17.21
CA PRO A 632 -17.53 -2.30 -16.42
C PRO A 632 -16.42 -1.26 -16.19
N LEU A 633 -15.97 -0.58 -17.25
CA LEU A 633 -14.92 0.44 -17.14
C LEU A 633 -15.37 1.68 -16.36
N ILE A 634 -16.63 2.10 -16.53
CA ILE A 634 -17.22 3.23 -15.81
C ILE A 634 -17.26 2.95 -14.30
N PHE A 635 -17.72 1.76 -13.89
CA PHE A 635 -17.79 1.41 -12.47
C PHE A 635 -16.40 1.17 -11.86
N VAL A 636 -15.46 0.66 -12.65
CA VAL A 636 -14.06 0.46 -12.24
C VAL A 636 -13.28 1.76 -12.05
N GLY A 637 -13.76 2.88 -12.60
CA GLY A 637 -13.09 4.18 -12.56
C GLY A 637 -12.78 4.74 -11.16
N THR A 638 -13.23 4.10 -10.07
CA THR A 638 -12.92 4.52 -8.70
C THR A 638 -12.17 3.46 -7.88
N TYR A 639 -11.71 2.38 -8.52
CA TYR A 639 -11.16 1.20 -7.85
C TYR A 639 -10.00 1.49 -6.88
N ASN A 640 -9.02 2.28 -7.30
CA ASN A 640 -7.81 2.53 -6.51
C ASN A 640 -7.98 3.66 -5.48
N VAL A 641 -9.20 4.17 -5.29
CA VAL A 641 -9.50 5.28 -4.39
C VAL A 641 -10.03 4.75 -3.06
N PRO A 642 -9.41 5.08 -1.90
CA PRO A 642 -8.02 5.49 -1.67
C PRO A 642 -7.03 4.31 -1.84
N PRO A 643 -5.71 4.57 -2.03
CA PRO A 643 -5.00 5.83 -1.83
C PRO A 643 -4.89 6.74 -3.07
N ALA A 644 -5.34 6.30 -4.25
CA ALA A 644 -5.33 7.15 -5.45
C ALA A 644 -6.24 8.38 -5.26
N THR A 645 -5.81 9.50 -5.85
CA THR A 645 -6.49 10.79 -5.77
C THR A 645 -6.95 11.24 -7.16
N GLY A 646 -7.64 12.37 -7.26
CA GLY A 646 -8.12 12.86 -8.55
C GLY A 646 -7.03 13.18 -9.56
N ILE A 647 -5.83 13.58 -9.10
CA ILE A 647 -4.69 13.85 -9.98
C ILE A 647 -4.27 12.56 -10.72
N ASN A 648 -4.32 11.40 -10.07
CA ASN A 648 -3.92 10.13 -10.68
C ASN A 648 -4.84 9.71 -11.84
N TYR A 649 -6.13 10.04 -11.78
CA TYR A 649 -7.09 9.72 -12.84
C TYR A 649 -7.17 10.81 -13.91
N SER A 650 -7.14 12.08 -13.51
CA SER A 650 -7.23 13.21 -14.43
C SER A 650 -5.99 13.35 -15.32
N SER A 651 -4.79 13.21 -14.74
CA SER A 651 -3.53 13.27 -15.50
C SER A 651 -3.35 12.04 -16.40
N TRP A 652 -3.72 10.85 -15.93
CA TRP A 652 -3.75 9.63 -16.73
C TRP A 652 -4.66 9.78 -17.97
N ALA A 653 -5.88 10.31 -17.77
CA ALA A 653 -6.82 10.55 -18.86
C ALA A 653 -6.31 11.62 -19.85
N LEU A 654 -5.67 12.68 -19.34
CA LEU A 654 -5.10 13.76 -20.15
C LEU A 654 -3.95 13.24 -21.05
N VAL A 655 -3.00 12.50 -20.49
CA VAL A 655 -1.88 11.91 -21.24
C VAL A 655 -2.39 10.91 -22.26
N ASN A 656 -3.35 10.06 -21.88
CA ASN A 656 -3.97 9.13 -22.80
C ASN A 656 -4.64 9.86 -23.98
N PHE A 657 -5.41 10.91 -23.72
CA PHE A 657 -6.05 11.69 -24.78
C PHE A 657 -5.02 12.33 -25.71
N LEU A 658 -3.95 12.93 -25.17
CA LEU A 658 -2.92 13.57 -25.97
C LEU A 658 -2.21 12.59 -26.92
N PHE A 659 -1.80 11.42 -26.43
CA PHE A 659 -1.04 10.46 -27.23
C PHE A 659 -1.94 9.52 -28.07
N ASN A 660 -2.98 8.95 -27.45
CA ASN A 660 -3.81 7.93 -28.08
C ASN A 660 -5.04 8.46 -28.83
N HIS A 661 -5.41 9.73 -28.64
CA HIS A 661 -6.45 10.39 -29.44
C HIS A 661 -5.88 11.43 -30.41
N PHE A 662 -5.14 12.42 -29.92
CA PHE A 662 -4.65 13.52 -30.74
C PHE A 662 -3.44 13.11 -31.59
N LEU A 663 -2.36 12.63 -30.97
CA LEU A 663 -1.11 12.29 -31.65
C LEU A 663 -1.29 11.11 -32.61
N ARG A 664 -2.04 10.07 -32.20
CA ARG A 664 -2.39 8.94 -33.06
C ARG A 664 -3.11 9.36 -34.35
N ARG A 665 -3.99 10.37 -34.31
CA ARG A 665 -4.73 10.84 -35.49
C ARG A 665 -3.90 11.74 -36.41
N LYS A 666 -3.02 12.57 -35.83
CA LYS A 666 -2.25 13.57 -36.59
C LYS A 666 -0.90 13.04 -37.08
N PHE A 667 -0.27 12.14 -36.33
CA PHE A 667 1.07 11.61 -36.60
C PHE A 667 1.08 10.08 -36.37
N PHE A 668 0.29 9.36 -37.18
CA PHE A 668 0.08 7.93 -37.00
C PHE A 668 1.37 7.11 -37.16
N ALA A 669 2.22 7.43 -38.14
CA ALA A 669 3.50 6.71 -38.33
C ALA A 669 4.45 6.90 -37.13
N TRP A 670 4.51 8.10 -36.53
CA TRP A 670 5.27 8.34 -35.30
C TRP A 670 4.69 7.53 -34.13
N TRP A 671 3.37 7.59 -33.93
CA TRP A 671 2.70 6.86 -32.85
C TRP A 671 2.97 5.36 -32.96
N THR A 672 2.80 4.81 -34.17
CA THR A 672 3.02 3.40 -34.48
C THR A 672 4.46 2.95 -34.25
N LYS A 673 5.44 3.83 -34.49
CA LYS A 673 6.87 3.51 -34.31
C LYS A 673 7.36 3.68 -32.87
N TYR A 674 6.91 4.72 -32.16
CA TYR A 674 7.53 5.15 -30.89
C TYR A 674 6.62 5.08 -29.66
N ASN A 675 5.29 5.06 -29.77
CA ASN A 675 4.41 5.16 -28.58
C ASN A 675 4.64 4.03 -27.57
N TYR A 676 4.70 2.78 -28.04
CA TYR A 676 4.97 1.62 -27.17
C TYR A 676 6.37 1.64 -26.54
N ILE A 677 7.35 2.25 -27.23
CA ILE A 677 8.73 2.39 -26.74
C ILE A 677 8.82 3.53 -25.74
N LEU A 678 8.10 4.63 -25.98
CA LEU A 678 7.98 5.76 -25.06
C LEU A 678 7.41 5.28 -23.73
N ALA A 679 6.35 4.47 -23.78
CA ALA A 679 5.74 3.84 -22.61
C ALA A 679 6.78 3.05 -21.79
N ALA A 680 7.47 2.11 -22.43
CA ALA A 680 8.49 1.30 -21.77
C ALA A 680 9.68 2.13 -21.26
N ALA A 681 10.10 3.17 -22.00
CA ALA A 681 11.24 4.01 -21.64
C ALA A 681 10.95 4.89 -20.41
N LEU A 682 9.73 5.45 -20.30
CA LEU A 682 9.33 6.24 -19.14
C LEU A 682 9.22 5.36 -17.89
N ASP A 683 8.63 4.17 -18.00
CA ASP A 683 8.53 3.22 -16.89
C ASP A 683 9.92 2.72 -16.45
N THR A 684 10.82 2.44 -17.41
CA THR A 684 12.20 2.05 -17.11
C THR A 684 12.99 3.19 -16.47
N GLY A 685 12.82 4.42 -16.97
CA GLY A 685 13.49 5.60 -16.42
C GLY A 685 13.08 5.87 -14.98
N LEU A 686 11.77 5.81 -14.70
CA LEU A 686 11.23 5.92 -13.35
C LEU A 686 11.79 4.83 -12.42
N ALA A 687 11.74 3.56 -12.84
CA ALA A 687 12.27 2.45 -12.05
C ALA A 687 13.77 2.62 -11.70
N LEU A 688 14.59 3.11 -12.64
CA LEU A 688 16.01 3.39 -12.38
C LEU A 688 16.22 4.57 -11.41
N SER A 689 15.36 5.59 -11.47
CA SER A 689 15.45 6.72 -10.55
C SER A 689 15.04 6.33 -9.16
N ASP A 690 13.91 5.63 -9.04
CA ASP A 690 13.44 5.07 -7.78
C ASP A 690 14.58 4.29 -7.15
N LEU A 691 15.21 3.33 -7.86
CA LEU A 691 16.40 2.57 -7.41
C LEU A 691 17.53 3.44 -6.85
N THR A 692 17.82 4.56 -7.51
CA THR A 692 18.88 5.46 -7.06
C THR A 692 18.50 6.17 -5.76
N PHE A 693 17.22 6.49 -5.57
CA PHE A 693 16.75 7.15 -4.36
C PHE A 693 16.97 6.35 -3.08
N LEU A 694 17.04 5.02 -3.14
CA LEU A 694 17.07 4.22 -1.90
C LEU A 694 18.45 3.81 -1.51
N THR A 695 19.20 3.43 -2.54
CA THR A 695 20.61 3.18 -2.42
C THR A 695 21.33 4.44 -1.95
N ALA A 696 20.84 5.62 -2.34
CA ALA A 696 21.37 6.90 -1.88
C ALA A 696 20.66 7.46 -0.65
N GLY A 697 19.34 7.29 -0.49
CA GLY A 697 18.54 7.75 0.66
C GLY A 697 19.01 7.17 1.99
N ASN A 698 19.42 5.89 2.00
CA ASN A 698 20.05 5.26 3.17
C ASN A 698 21.42 5.86 3.53
N ARG A 699 22.06 6.63 2.65
CA ARG A 699 23.31 7.36 2.94
C ARG A 699 23.12 8.85 3.22
N TYR A 700 22.07 9.48 2.68
CA TYR A 700 21.84 10.92 2.87
C TYR A 700 21.33 11.27 4.27
N GLU A 701 20.54 10.42 4.93
CA GLU A 701 20.18 10.65 6.33
C GLU A 701 21.37 10.44 7.28
N ILE A 702 22.32 9.55 6.97
CA ILE A 702 23.54 9.37 7.78
C ILE A 702 24.48 10.58 7.69
N LEU A 703 24.52 11.27 6.54
CA LEU A 703 25.37 12.46 6.36
C LEU A 703 24.69 13.76 6.77
N THR A 704 23.36 13.85 6.73
CA THR A 704 22.62 15.06 7.16
C THR A 704 22.11 15.00 8.61
N ALA A 705 21.99 13.83 9.23
CA ALA A 705 21.72 13.71 10.66
C ALA A 705 22.86 14.24 11.53
N ARG A 706 24.06 14.41 10.97
CA ARG A 706 25.21 14.99 11.68
C ARG A 706 25.26 16.53 11.64
N GLU A 707 24.44 17.17 10.80
CA GLU A 707 24.46 18.65 10.61
C GLU A 707 23.08 19.32 10.54
N MET A 708 21.97 18.63 10.83
CA MET A 708 20.66 19.28 10.92
C MET A 708 20.22 19.49 12.39
N PRO A 709 19.85 20.72 12.79
CA PRO A 709 19.18 20.94 14.06
C PRO A 709 17.82 20.22 14.06
N PRO A 710 17.28 19.82 15.22
CA PRO A 710 16.10 18.99 15.31
C PRO A 710 14.93 19.59 14.51
N LYS A 711 14.33 18.77 13.63
CA LYS A 711 13.09 19.08 12.90
C LYS A 711 12.03 19.51 13.91
N ARG A 712 11.76 20.82 13.97
CA ARG A 712 10.56 21.35 14.63
C ARG A 712 9.34 20.69 13.99
N ARG A 713 8.63 19.85 14.75
CA ARG A 713 7.25 19.46 14.43
C ARG A 713 6.47 20.74 14.08
N GLY A 714 5.82 20.75 12.93
CA GLY A 714 4.95 21.83 12.52
C GLY A 714 3.84 22.00 13.54
N ALA A 715 3.88 23.11 14.28
CA ALA A 715 2.75 23.60 15.03
C ALA A 715 1.58 23.86 14.06
N PRO A 716 0.31 23.66 14.48
CA PRO A 716 -0.84 24.04 13.68
C PRO A 716 -0.75 25.52 13.26
N ALA A 717 -1.14 25.81 12.02
CA ALA A 717 -1.02 27.12 11.40
C ALA A 717 -1.60 28.22 12.29
N SER A 718 -0.75 29.18 12.63
CA SER A 718 -1.09 30.40 13.34
C SER A 718 -2.17 31.20 12.59
N SER A 719 -3.30 31.40 13.26
CA SER A 719 -4.16 32.55 13.05
C SER A 719 -3.35 33.82 13.27
N SER A 720 -3.55 34.81 12.41
CA SER A 720 -2.99 36.16 12.54
C SER A 720 -3.09 36.67 13.98
N ALA A 721 -2.00 37.24 14.48
CA ALA A 721 -1.86 37.79 15.81
C ALA A 721 -3.02 38.75 16.15
N ALA A 722 -3.92 38.27 16.99
CA ALA A 722 -4.56 39.08 18.01
C ALA A 722 -3.82 38.76 19.31
N ALA A 723 -3.55 39.78 20.14
CA ALA A 723 -2.89 39.64 21.44
C ALA A 723 -3.48 38.45 22.24
N PRO A 724 -2.65 37.68 22.97
CA PRO A 724 -3.10 36.46 23.62
C PRO A 724 -4.24 36.79 24.59
N LYS A 725 -5.44 36.27 24.30
CA LYS A 725 -6.53 36.29 25.26
C LYS A 725 -6.15 35.33 26.38
N ARG A 726 -5.80 35.88 27.56
CA ARG A 726 -5.67 35.13 28.82
C ARG A 726 -6.86 34.17 28.95
N ALA A 727 -6.60 32.89 29.25
CA ALA A 727 -7.63 31.91 29.53
C ALA A 727 -8.60 32.48 30.59
N ARG A 728 -9.90 32.42 30.31
CA ARG A 728 -10.92 33.03 31.17
C ARG A 728 -11.04 32.18 32.44
N GLN A 729 -10.57 32.70 33.58
CA GLN A 729 -10.68 32.07 34.89
C GLN A 729 -12.11 31.58 35.17
N SER A 730 -12.22 30.35 35.68
CA SER A 730 -13.48 29.78 36.14
C SER A 730 -14.01 30.58 37.34
N LYS A 731 -15.29 30.38 37.69
CA LYS A 731 -15.86 30.99 38.91
C LYS A 731 -15.09 30.54 40.16
N LEU A 732 -14.66 29.28 40.20
CA LEU A 732 -13.90 28.68 41.30
C LEU A 732 -12.46 29.22 41.38
N ALA A 733 -11.79 29.42 40.24
CA ALA A 733 -10.47 30.05 40.20
C ALA A 733 -10.52 31.52 40.67
N LYS A 734 -11.59 32.25 40.32
CA LYS A 734 -11.80 33.62 40.81
C LYS A 734 -12.05 33.68 42.31
N GLU A 735 -12.85 32.75 42.84
CA GLU A 735 -13.13 32.66 44.28
C GLU A 735 -11.87 32.33 45.08
N ASN A 736 -10.94 31.57 44.50
CA ASN A 736 -9.70 31.15 45.16
C ASN A 736 -8.45 31.96 44.78
N ASN A 737 -8.58 33.05 44.00
CA ASN A 737 -7.48 33.90 43.53
C ASN A 737 -6.32 33.11 42.88
N ILE A 738 -6.65 32.18 41.97
CA ILE A 738 -5.66 31.40 41.20
C ILE A 738 -5.83 31.63 39.69
N SER A 739 -4.77 31.43 38.92
CA SER A 739 -4.77 31.49 37.47
C SER A 739 -5.53 30.30 36.86
N ALA A 740 -5.92 30.41 35.59
CA ALA A 740 -6.57 29.29 34.90
C ALA A 740 -5.60 28.11 34.63
N GLU A 741 -4.30 28.38 34.65
CA GLU A 741 -3.24 27.36 34.53
C GLU A 741 -3.05 26.64 35.87
N GLU A 742 -2.96 27.40 36.98
CA GLU A 742 -2.90 26.85 38.35
C GLU A 742 -4.14 26.01 38.69
N GLU A 743 -5.33 26.42 38.24
CA GLU A 743 -6.54 25.61 38.42
C GLU A 743 -6.50 24.28 37.66
N ASN A 744 -5.94 24.28 36.43
CA ASN A 744 -5.78 23.05 35.66
C ASN A 744 -4.75 22.11 36.31
N GLU A 745 -3.68 22.65 36.89
CA GLU A 745 -2.70 21.86 37.65
C GLU A 745 -3.36 21.19 38.85
N ILE A 746 -4.05 21.95 39.71
CA ILE A 746 -4.77 21.39 40.87
C ILE A 746 -5.74 20.29 40.42
N LYS A 747 -6.39 20.48 39.27
CA LYS A 747 -7.33 19.51 38.71
C LYS A 747 -6.67 18.19 38.29
N GLU A 748 -5.53 18.26 37.60
CA GLU A 748 -4.76 17.08 37.23
C GLU A 748 -4.32 16.28 38.46
N VAL A 749 -3.85 17.00 39.51
CA VAL A 749 -3.48 16.36 40.77
C VAL A 749 -4.69 15.73 41.46
N PHE A 750 -5.83 16.41 41.47
CA PHE A 750 -7.03 15.85 42.08
C PHE A 750 -7.46 14.55 41.39
N GLN A 751 -7.46 14.52 40.06
CA GLN A 751 -7.82 13.34 39.27
C GLN A 751 -6.86 12.15 39.43
N LEU A 752 -5.63 12.39 39.88
CA LEU A 752 -4.64 11.36 40.21
C LEU A 752 -5.02 10.56 41.46
N PHE A 753 -5.77 11.15 42.40
CA PHE A 753 -6.12 10.55 43.69
C PHE A 753 -7.64 10.39 43.89
N ALA A 754 -8.45 10.80 42.91
CA ALA A 754 -9.90 10.78 43.00
C ALA A 754 -10.49 9.45 42.53
N ASP A 755 -11.37 8.88 43.36
CA ASP A 755 -12.17 7.70 43.04
C ASP A 755 -13.66 8.06 42.91
N LYS A 756 -14.42 7.25 42.16
CA LYS A 756 -15.88 7.35 42.10
C LYS A 756 -16.49 6.55 43.25
N HIS A 757 -17.07 7.24 44.22
CA HIS A 757 -17.70 6.63 45.40
C HIS A 757 -19.23 6.63 45.28
N GLU A 758 -19.88 5.52 45.66
CA GLU A 758 -21.33 5.32 45.51
C GLU A 758 -22.18 6.34 46.29
N ASP A 759 -21.68 6.79 47.44
CA ASP A 759 -22.34 7.80 48.29
C ASP A 759 -22.25 9.25 47.75
N PHE A 760 -21.42 9.49 46.72
CA PHE A 760 -21.20 10.82 46.12
C PHE A 760 -21.50 10.87 44.61
N PRO A 761 -22.69 10.46 44.14
CA PRO A 761 -23.00 10.36 42.70
C PRO A 761 -23.12 11.72 42.00
N LYS A 762 -23.19 12.82 42.77
CA LYS A 762 -23.32 14.19 42.26
C LYS A 762 -21.96 14.87 42.01
N GLU A 763 -20.86 14.31 42.52
CA GLU A 763 -19.52 14.87 42.37
C GLU A 763 -18.92 14.44 41.03
N LYS A 764 -18.92 15.34 40.04
CA LYS A 764 -18.47 15.04 38.67
C LYS A 764 -17.01 14.66 38.55
N GLU A 765 -16.16 15.23 39.42
CA GLU A 765 -14.71 15.05 39.41
C GLU A 765 -14.24 13.92 40.34
N GLY A 766 -15.15 13.27 41.08
CA GLY A 766 -14.82 12.23 42.08
C GLY A 766 -14.52 12.78 43.47
N VAL A 767 -14.09 11.89 44.38
CA VAL A 767 -13.73 12.23 45.76
C VAL A 767 -12.38 11.61 46.13
N ILE A 768 -11.59 12.28 46.96
CA ILE A 768 -10.30 11.78 47.48
C ILE A 768 -10.50 11.23 48.89
N PRO A 769 -10.01 10.01 49.22
CA PRO A 769 -9.99 9.52 50.60
C PRO A 769 -9.17 10.44 51.52
N ARG A 770 -9.65 10.68 52.75
CA ARG A 770 -9.01 11.58 53.73
C ARG A 770 -7.53 11.28 53.97
N GLU A 771 -7.14 10.01 53.85
CA GLU A 771 -5.75 9.54 54.02
C GLU A 771 -4.80 9.92 52.87
N ASP A 772 -5.35 10.19 51.67
CA ASP A 772 -4.58 10.52 50.46
C ASP A 772 -4.50 12.02 50.18
N VAL A 773 -5.32 12.83 50.86
CA VAL A 773 -5.32 14.30 50.75
C VAL A 773 -3.93 14.90 51.01
N ARG A 774 -3.17 14.36 51.98
CA ARG A 774 -1.80 14.81 52.25
C ARG A 774 -0.89 14.61 51.03
N LYS A 775 -1.01 13.47 50.36
CA LYS A 775 -0.17 13.12 49.19
C LYS A 775 -0.52 14.03 48.01
N ALA A 776 -1.81 14.29 47.80
CA ALA A 776 -2.29 15.20 46.78
C ALA A 776 -1.80 16.65 47.01
N LEU A 777 -1.85 17.16 48.24
CA LEU A 777 -1.37 18.52 48.56
C LEU A 777 0.15 18.66 48.39
N VAL A 778 0.93 17.64 48.76
CA VAL A 778 2.38 17.62 48.53
C VAL A 778 2.70 17.66 47.03
N TYR A 779 1.92 16.95 46.22
CA TYR A 779 2.09 16.94 44.77
C TYR A 779 1.72 18.29 44.13
N VAL A 780 0.72 19.00 44.68
CA VAL A 780 0.40 20.38 44.27
C VAL A 780 1.55 21.36 44.59
N GLN A 781 2.36 21.10 45.62
CA GLN A 781 3.49 21.94 45.99
C GLN A 781 4.77 21.69 45.17
N SER A 782 4.92 20.51 44.58
CA SER A 782 6.12 20.20 43.77
C SER A 782 6.10 20.96 42.44
N SER A 783 7.19 21.65 42.10
CA SER A 783 7.33 22.44 40.87
C SER A 783 7.00 21.63 39.60
N PRO A 784 6.34 22.24 38.60
CA PRO A 784 5.91 21.55 37.38
C PRO A 784 7.08 20.99 36.56
N ASP A 785 8.28 21.55 36.71
CA ASP A 785 9.52 21.21 35.99
C ASP A 785 10.44 20.23 36.76
N HIS A 786 9.94 19.62 37.84
CA HIS A 786 10.74 18.69 38.66
C HIS A 786 11.17 17.43 37.85
N PRO A 787 12.48 17.13 37.71
CA PRO A 787 12.98 16.08 36.82
C PRO A 787 12.56 14.66 37.23
N LEU A 788 12.21 14.46 38.50
CA LEU A 788 11.66 13.18 38.98
C LEU A 788 10.13 13.04 38.80
N ARG A 789 9.42 14.06 38.28
CA ARG A 789 7.94 14.02 38.13
C ARG A 789 7.45 12.82 37.29
N PRO A 790 8.09 12.43 36.16
CA PRO A 790 7.72 11.22 35.43
C PRO A 790 7.93 9.96 36.28
N LEU A 791 8.99 9.94 37.09
CA LEU A 791 9.36 8.83 37.98
C LEU A 791 8.39 8.72 39.17
N PHE A 792 7.98 9.83 39.76
CA PHE A 792 6.90 9.93 40.75
C PHE A 792 5.55 9.49 40.17
N HIS A 793 5.23 9.91 38.95
CA HIS A 793 4.00 9.53 38.23
C HIS A 793 3.96 8.02 37.91
N LEU A 794 5.13 7.42 37.65
CA LEU A 794 5.29 6.00 37.34
C LEU A 794 5.32 5.13 38.61
N LEU A 795 5.97 5.60 39.68
CA LEU A 795 5.98 4.96 41.00
C LEU A 795 4.59 5.00 41.66
N LEU A 796 3.88 6.14 41.62
CA LEU A 796 2.53 6.27 42.16
C LEU A 796 1.52 5.45 41.35
N ARG A 797 1.62 5.43 40.01
CA ARG A 797 0.81 4.52 39.16
C ARG A 797 1.10 3.04 39.43
N GLN A 798 2.35 2.67 39.73
CA GLN A 798 2.70 1.29 40.10
C GLN A 798 2.18 0.92 41.50
N GLN A 799 2.24 1.83 42.46
CA GLN A 799 1.69 1.61 43.81
C GLN A 799 0.16 1.48 43.77
N HIS A 800 -0.52 2.35 43.02
CA HIS A 800 -1.97 2.29 42.84
C HIS A 800 -2.39 1.02 42.09
N ARG A 801 -1.68 0.62 41.02
CA ARG A 801 -1.94 -0.65 40.30
C ARG A 801 -1.79 -1.89 41.19
N LYS A 802 -0.84 -1.90 42.13
CA LYS A 802 -0.70 -2.99 43.10
C LYS A 802 -1.85 -3.04 44.11
N LEU A 803 -2.42 -1.89 44.46
CA LEU A 803 -3.61 -1.79 45.32
C LEU A 803 -4.92 -2.17 44.58
N THR A 804 -5.06 -1.83 43.29
CA THR A 804 -6.26 -2.15 42.50
C THR A 804 -6.28 -3.60 41.97
N GLN A 805 -5.14 -4.30 41.91
CA GLN A 805 -5.08 -5.72 41.49
C GLN A 805 -5.43 -6.71 42.61
N THR A 806 -5.70 -6.25 43.84
CA THR A 806 -6.01 -7.12 44.97
C THR A 806 -7.35 -6.74 45.62
N THR A 807 -8.46 -6.96 44.93
CA THR A 807 -9.81 -6.81 45.52
C THR A 807 -10.67 -8.05 45.28
N HIS A 808 -10.47 -9.07 46.12
CA HIS A 808 -11.54 -9.75 46.86
C HIS A 808 -10.95 -10.90 47.68
N TYR A 809 -11.04 -10.75 49.01
CA TYR A 809 -10.82 -11.69 50.12
C TYR A 809 -9.81 -11.14 51.14
N GLN A 810 -10.30 -10.96 52.37
CA GLN A 810 -9.59 -10.56 53.60
C GLN A 810 -9.37 -9.06 53.84
N PHE A 811 -10.47 -8.32 54.00
CA PHE A 811 -10.49 -7.04 54.71
C PHE A 811 -10.93 -7.28 56.17
N THR A 812 -9.98 -7.55 57.08
CA THR A 812 -10.19 -7.39 58.55
C THR A 812 -8.92 -7.48 59.43
N SER A 813 -7.70 -7.68 58.90
CA SER A 813 -6.54 -8.02 59.75
C SER A 813 -5.40 -6.99 59.84
N LEU A 814 -5.44 -5.85 59.15
CA LEU A 814 -4.33 -4.87 59.15
C LEU A 814 -4.68 -3.57 59.88
N ARG A 815 -5.56 -3.66 60.88
CA ARG A 815 -5.98 -2.51 61.69
C ARG A 815 -5.08 -2.20 62.89
N ASP A 816 -4.03 -2.99 63.13
CA ASP A 816 -3.19 -2.84 64.32
C ASP A 816 -1.71 -2.56 63.99
N ASN A 817 -1.32 -1.34 64.36
CA ASN A 817 -0.09 -0.94 65.06
C ASN A 817 1.31 -1.30 64.53
N THR A 818 2.13 -0.23 64.57
CA THR A 818 3.58 -0.22 64.83
C THR A 818 4.49 -0.81 63.75
N ASN A 819 4.89 0.01 62.77
CA ASN A 819 6.28 0.15 62.28
C ASN A 819 6.38 0.99 60.99
N ILE A 820 5.93 2.26 61.04
CA ILE A 820 6.11 3.24 59.96
C ILE A 820 7.15 4.35 60.26
N PRO A 821 8.32 4.10 60.92
CA PRO A 821 9.42 5.09 60.86
C PRO A 821 10.33 4.93 59.63
N THR A 822 10.43 3.73 59.05
CA THR A 822 11.51 3.40 58.11
C THR A 822 11.23 3.82 56.66
N SER A 823 9.94 3.93 56.27
CA SER A 823 9.54 4.38 54.92
C SER A 823 9.54 5.90 54.74
N ARG A 824 9.64 6.69 55.82
CA ARG A 824 9.67 8.16 55.76
C ARG A 824 11.03 8.75 55.41
N ARG A 825 12.12 7.98 55.55
CA ARG A 825 13.50 8.43 55.23
C ARG A 825 13.93 8.20 53.78
N ALA A 826 13.24 7.34 53.03
CA ALA A 826 13.64 7.00 51.66
C ALA A 826 13.23 8.03 50.60
N LEU A 827 12.47 9.07 50.97
CA LEU A 827 11.85 10.01 50.02
C LEU A 827 12.14 11.50 50.30
N GLY A 828 13.02 11.82 51.26
CA GLY A 828 13.61 13.16 51.35
C GLY A 828 12.67 14.38 51.50
N LEU A 829 11.43 14.21 51.98
CA LEU A 829 10.50 15.33 52.17
C LEU A 829 10.57 15.86 53.62
N PRO A 830 10.66 17.18 53.84
CA PRO A 830 10.67 17.76 55.18
C PRO A 830 9.31 17.56 55.89
N PRO A 831 9.28 17.54 57.24
CA PRO A 831 8.04 17.46 58.00
C PRO A 831 7.41 18.85 58.09
N SER A 832 6.32 19.11 57.36
CA SER A 832 5.35 20.13 57.80
C SER A 832 4.49 19.52 58.92
N ASP A 833 4.35 20.27 60.01
CA ASP A 833 3.84 19.85 61.32
C ASP A 833 2.56 18.99 61.26
N SER A 834 2.49 17.94 62.09
CA SER A 834 1.29 17.08 62.16
C SER A 834 0.03 17.82 62.60
N THR A 835 0.20 18.97 63.26
CA THR A 835 -0.88 19.87 63.69
C THR A 835 -1.48 20.66 62.52
N GLU A 836 -0.67 21.16 61.58
CA GLU A 836 -1.15 21.86 60.38
C GLU A 836 -2.00 20.94 59.51
N LEU A 837 -1.56 19.68 59.34
CA LEU A 837 -2.32 18.69 58.58
C LEU A 837 -3.64 18.30 59.26
N SER A 838 -3.67 18.18 60.59
CA SER A 838 -4.94 17.89 61.29
C SER A 838 -5.95 19.02 61.13
N ASP A 839 -5.48 20.28 61.12
CA ASP A 839 -6.32 21.46 60.94
C ASP A 839 -6.87 21.50 59.50
N ILE A 840 -6.02 21.26 58.50
CA ILE A 840 -6.41 21.16 57.08
C ILE A 840 -7.45 20.05 56.87
N LEU A 841 -7.24 18.86 57.45
CA LEU A 841 -8.18 17.75 57.30
C LEU A 841 -9.51 18.01 58.03
N SER A 842 -9.50 18.75 59.13
CA SER A 842 -10.73 19.16 59.81
C SER A 842 -11.53 20.20 59.01
N ALA A 843 -10.84 21.07 58.25
CA ALA A 843 -11.47 22.02 57.35
C ALA A 843 -12.05 21.38 56.07
N LEU A 844 -11.37 20.36 55.53
CA LEU A 844 -11.80 19.66 54.30
C LEU A 844 -12.91 18.64 54.53
N ASP A 845 -12.96 18.03 55.72
CA ASP A 845 -13.96 17.03 56.11
C ASP A 845 -14.44 17.27 57.56
N PRO A 846 -15.26 18.33 57.77
CA PRO A 846 -15.74 18.74 59.10
C PRO A 846 -16.70 17.73 59.72
N THR A 847 -17.35 16.92 58.89
CA THR A 847 -18.31 15.88 59.27
C THR A 847 -17.68 14.50 59.47
N SER A 848 -16.36 14.36 59.27
CA SER A 848 -15.62 13.08 59.39
C SER A 848 -16.20 11.96 58.51
N ILE A 849 -16.66 12.30 57.31
CA ILE A 849 -17.21 11.35 56.33
C ILE A 849 -16.08 10.51 55.70
N GLY A 850 -14.84 10.97 55.78
CA GLY A 850 -13.66 10.25 55.30
C GLY A 850 -13.31 10.52 53.83
N TYR A 851 -14.06 11.38 53.14
CA TYR A 851 -13.85 11.70 51.72
C TYR A 851 -13.93 13.21 51.48
N VAL A 852 -13.10 13.71 50.56
CA VAL A 852 -12.96 15.13 50.23
C VAL A 852 -13.36 15.37 48.76
N PRO A 853 -14.42 16.16 48.51
CA PRO A 853 -14.82 16.57 47.15
C PRO A 853 -13.86 17.59 46.53
N TYR A 854 -14.01 17.82 45.22
CA TYR A 854 -13.14 18.71 44.44
C TYR A 854 -13.16 20.17 44.93
N ASN A 855 -14.34 20.75 45.15
CA ASN A 855 -14.45 22.17 45.48
C ASN A 855 -13.74 22.55 46.80
N PRO A 856 -13.92 21.80 47.92
CA PRO A 856 -13.14 22.03 49.15
C PRO A 856 -11.64 21.81 48.96
N PHE A 857 -11.23 20.83 48.15
CA PHE A 857 -9.81 20.56 47.92
C PHE A 857 -9.10 21.73 47.23
N VAL A 858 -9.75 22.34 46.22
CA VAL A 858 -9.17 23.47 45.45
C VAL A 858 -8.84 24.66 46.34
N SER A 859 -9.63 24.96 47.37
CA SER A 859 -9.37 26.11 48.25
C SER A 859 -8.11 25.95 49.11
N VAL A 860 -7.87 24.73 49.60
CA VAL A 860 -6.66 24.39 50.37
C VAL A 860 -5.45 24.28 49.44
N ALA A 861 -5.61 23.65 48.28
CA ALA A 861 -4.54 23.53 47.28
C ALA A 861 -4.06 24.91 46.79
N ALA A 862 -4.98 25.84 46.54
CA ALA A 862 -4.69 27.23 46.19
C ALA A 862 -3.94 27.99 47.31
N ALA A 863 -4.29 27.75 48.57
CA ALA A 863 -3.57 28.36 49.70
C ALA A 863 -2.13 27.83 49.80
N LYS A 864 -1.92 26.55 49.47
CA LYS A 864 -0.61 25.90 49.54
C LYS A 864 0.30 26.22 48.35
N LEU A 865 -0.26 26.47 47.17
CA LEU A 865 0.46 27.01 46.01
C LEU A 865 1.05 28.41 46.27
N ARG A 866 0.34 29.23 47.05
CA ARG A 866 0.78 30.60 47.38
C ARG A 866 1.94 30.69 48.36
N SER A 867 2.28 29.60 49.06
CA SER A 867 3.36 29.58 50.05
C SER A 867 4.69 29.04 49.47
N ARG A 868 4.94 29.19 48.17
CA ARG A 868 6.21 28.83 47.49
C ARG A 868 7.18 30.01 47.62
N ASP A 869 8.22 29.90 48.45
CA ASP A 869 9.27 30.93 48.62
C ASP A 869 10.50 30.60 47.76
N ASP A 870 11.07 31.61 47.08
CA ASP A 870 12.24 31.46 46.18
C ASP A 870 13.55 31.07 46.92
N ASP A 871 13.64 31.27 48.23
CA ASP A 871 14.80 30.85 49.05
C ASP A 871 14.88 29.33 49.25
N ALA A 872 13.78 28.60 49.04
CA ALA A 872 13.77 27.12 49.11
C ALA A 872 14.47 26.48 47.89
N LEU A 873 14.51 27.19 46.75
CA LEU A 873 15.02 26.68 45.48
C LEU A 873 16.54 26.46 45.52
N VAL A 874 17.27 27.36 46.18
CA VAL A 874 18.74 27.27 46.34
C VAL A 874 19.12 26.14 47.30
N ALA A 875 18.34 25.94 48.36
CA ALA A 875 18.55 24.85 49.32
C ALA A 875 18.32 23.47 48.68
N GLU A 876 17.37 23.34 47.76
CA GLU A 876 17.09 22.10 47.04
C GLU A 876 18.24 21.68 46.10
N VAL A 877 18.95 22.64 45.50
CA VAL A 877 20.13 22.35 44.66
C VAL A 877 21.30 21.84 45.49
N ASP A 878 21.54 22.47 46.64
CA ASP A 878 22.59 22.07 47.57
C ASP A 878 22.32 20.66 48.15
N ASP A 879 21.07 20.37 48.50
CA ASP A 879 20.65 19.05 48.98
C ASP A 879 20.76 17.98 47.88
N ALA A 880 20.40 18.32 46.63
CA ALA A 880 20.58 17.43 45.48
C ALA A 880 22.06 17.15 45.20
N TYR A 881 22.93 18.16 45.28
CA TYR A 881 24.38 17.98 45.13
C TYR A 881 24.96 17.10 46.23
N GLN A 882 24.51 17.29 47.48
CA GLN A 882 24.88 16.43 48.60
C GLN A 882 24.40 14.99 48.44
N LEU A 883 23.29 14.75 47.74
CA LEU A 883 22.80 13.41 47.45
C LEU A 883 23.74 12.66 46.50
N PHE A 884 24.24 13.33 45.46
CA PHE A 884 25.19 12.76 44.51
C PHE A 884 26.54 12.43 45.18
N THR A 885 26.97 13.26 46.11
CA THR A 885 28.25 13.11 46.82
C THR A 885 28.14 12.34 48.14
N ARG A 886 26.92 12.05 48.62
CA ARG A 886 26.63 11.55 49.98
C ARG A 886 27.30 12.37 51.08
N GLY A 887 27.29 13.70 50.93
CA GLY A 887 27.90 14.63 51.88
C GLY A 887 29.43 14.69 51.84
N SER A 888 30.09 14.12 50.82
CA SER A 888 31.53 14.34 50.62
C SER A 888 31.78 15.74 50.05
N THR A 889 32.76 16.47 50.58
CA THR A 889 33.07 17.86 50.19
C THR A 889 33.78 18.00 48.82
N GLY A 890 33.87 16.93 48.04
CA GLY A 890 34.55 16.89 46.75
C GLY A 890 33.59 16.90 45.55
N PRO A 891 34.10 17.17 44.33
CA PRO A 891 33.29 17.26 43.12
C PRO A 891 32.64 15.92 42.74
N ILE A 892 31.54 15.96 41.99
CA ILE A 892 30.87 14.74 41.51
C ILE A 892 31.81 14.02 40.53
N SER A 893 32.17 12.79 40.86
CA SER A 893 33.10 11.97 40.09
C SER A 893 32.39 10.90 39.27
N LEU A 894 33.10 10.29 38.32
CA LEU A 894 32.62 9.14 37.54
C LEU A 894 32.18 7.97 38.44
N GLY A 895 32.84 7.80 39.59
CA GLY A 895 32.48 6.81 40.60
C GLY A 895 31.12 7.08 41.25
N HIS A 896 30.74 8.35 41.42
CA HIS A 896 29.42 8.72 41.95
C HIS A 896 28.31 8.41 40.93
N LEU A 897 28.53 8.73 39.64
CA LEU A 897 27.54 8.46 38.58
C LEU A 897 27.33 6.96 38.34
N ARG A 898 28.41 6.15 38.29
CA ARG A 898 28.30 4.68 38.18
C ARG A 898 27.58 4.02 39.36
N ARG A 899 27.67 4.63 40.55
CA ARG A 899 26.95 4.15 41.73
C ARG A 899 25.46 4.43 41.58
N ILE A 900 25.13 5.66 41.18
CA ILE A 900 23.73 6.09 41.03
C ILE A 900 23.03 5.29 39.92
N ALA A 901 23.68 5.06 38.77
CA ALA A 901 23.13 4.21 37.70
C ALA A 901 22.79 2.79 38.18
N ARG A 902 23.67 2.18 39.00
CA ARG A 902 23.41 0.87 39.63
C ARG A 902 22.30 0.91 40.67
N GLU A 903 22.23 1.96 41.48
CA GLU A 903 21.17 2.13 42.48
C GLU A 903 19.80 2.34 41.82
N LEU A 904 19.76 2.93 40.62
CA LEU A 904 18.56 3.10 39.80
C LEU A 904 18.21 1.87 38.93
N LYS A 905 19.05 0.81 38.97
CA LYS A 905 18.94 -0.39 38.12
C LYS A 905 18.98 -0.09 36.62
N GLU A 906 19.67 0.98 36.24
CA GLU A 906 19.99 1.29 34.83
C GLU A 906 21.34 0.69 34.46
N ASP A 907 21.41 -0.64 34.47
CA ASP A 907 22.65 -1.39 34.21
C ASP A 907 23.11 -1.32 32.74
N SER A 908 22.33 -0.67 31.87
CA SER A 908 22.59 -0.51 30.42
C SER A 908 23.33 0.79 30.06
N VAL A 909 23.72 1.62 31.02
CA VAL A 909 24.41 2.89 30.76
C VAL A 909 25.90 2.62 30.56
N ASP A 910 26.40 2.89 29.34
CA ASP A 910 27.80 2.66 28.98
C ASP A 910 28.75 3.63 29.71
N ASP A 911 29.95 3.15 30.02
CA ASP A 911 30.97 3.89 30.76
C ASP A 911 31.55 5.05 29.95
N GLU A 912 31.47 5.02 28.62
CA GLU A 912 31.79 6.15 27.75
C GLU A 912 30.78 7.28 27.91
N LEU A 913 29.48 6.98 27.95
CA LEU A 913 28.44 7.98 28.12
C LEU A 913 28.56 8.72 29.46
N LEU A 914 28.89 8.02 30.54
CA LEU A 914 29.13 8.64 31.86
C LEU A 914 30.35 9.58 31.87
N LYS A 915 31.36 9.30 31.04
CA LYS A 915 32.54 10.17 30.89
C LYS A 915 32.18 11.43 30.13
N ASP A 916 31.41 11.30 29.06
CA ASP A 916 30.94 12.42 28.25
C ASP A 916 30.06 13.37 29.07
N MET A 917 29.17 12.84 29.93
CA MET A 917 28.36 13.65 30.84
C MET A 917 29.19 14.51 31.80
N ILE A 918 30.31 13.99 32.33
CA ILE A 918 31.19 14.77 33.21
C ILE A 918 31.93 15.86 32.42
N LEU A 919 32.41 15.53 31.22
CA LEU A 919 33.12 16.48 30.36
C LEU A 919 32.20 17.60 29.87
N GLU A 920 30.94 17.30 29.57
CA GLU A 920 29.94 18.29 29.21
C GLU A 920 29.59 19.20 30.39
N ALA A 921 29.39 18.61 31.57
CA ALA A 921 29.04 19.35 32.78
C ALA A 921 30.17 20.28 33.27
N ASN A 922 31.44 19.86 33.14
CA ASN A 922 32.59 20.63 33.61
C ASN A 922 33.30 21.46 32.53
N GLY A 923 32.73 21.54 31.33
CA GLY A 923 33.28 22.33 30.22
C GLY A 923 34.58 21.77 29.64
N GLY A 924 34.82 20.46 29.75
CA GLY A 924 35.97 19.77 29.18
C GLY A 924 37.24 19.79 30.05
N ALA A 925 37.13 20.12 31.34
CA ALA A 925 38.26 20.24 32.28
C ALA A 925 38.95 18.90 32.63
N GLY A 926 38.50 17.78 32.03
CA GLY A 926 39.02 16.44 32.25
C GLY A 926 38.27 15.67 33.35
N LEU A 927 38.31 14.34 33.27
CA LEU A 927 37.53 13.45 34.15
C LEU A 927 37.96 13.48 35.62
N SER A 928 39.20 13.88 35.90
CA SER A 928 39.74 13.98 37.26
C SER A 928 39.26 15.22 38.02
N ALA A 929 38.80 16.25 37.31
CA ALA A 929 38.30 17.48 37.93
C ALA A 929 36.88 17.30 38.51
N GLY A 930 36.09 16.36 37.97
CA GLY A 930 34.70 16.15 38.36
C GLY A 930 33.80 17.34 38.03
N VAL A 931 32.60 17.39 38.64
CA VAL A 931 31.65 18.51 38.50
C VAL A 931 31.51 19.23 39.84
N THR A 932 31.83 20.53 39.87
CA THR A 932 31.69 21.38 41.07
C THR A 932 30.23 21.74 41.34
N LEU A 933 29.92 22.28 42.52
CA LEU A 933 28.56 22.70 42.89
C LEU A 933 28.02 23.79 41.93
N GLU A 934 28.85 24.77 41.58
CA GLU A 934 28.48 25.82 40.61
C GLU A 934 28.20 25.23 39.21
N GLN A 935 29.04 24.30 38.74
CA GLN A 935 28.85 23.63 37.46
C GLN A 935 27.60 22.74 37.46
N PHE A 936 27.31 22.09 38.58
CA PHE A 936 26.10 21.30 38.76
C PHE A 936 24.85 22.18 38.75
N HIS A 937 24.90 23.33 39.43
CA HIS A 937 23.84 24.34 39.39
C HIS A 937 23.57 24.79 37.94
N ASP A 938 24.61 25.19 37.20
CA ASP A 938 24.49 25.61 35.79
C ASP A 938 23.91 24.51 34.88
N VAL A 939 24.30 23.25 35.09
CA VAL A 939 23.73 22.12 34.34
C VAL A 939 22.24 21.97 34.65
N MET A 940 21.84 22.08 35.91
CA MET A 940 20.45 21.96 36.33
C MET A 940 19.60 23.13 35.80
N THR A 941 20.13 24.36 35.80
CA THR A 941 19.48 25.52 35.19
C THR A 941 19.36 25.37 33.66
N ARG A 942 20.41 24.91 32.96
CA ARG A 942 20.34 24.67 31.50
C ARG A 942 19.40 23.54 31.11
N ALA A 943 19.25 22.53 31.97
CA ALA A 943 18.30 21.43 31.78
C ALA A 943 16.85 21.84 32.05
N GLY A 944 16.58 23.11 32.41
CA GLY A 944 15.24 23.64 32.66
C GLY A 944 14.64 23.15 33.97
N VAL A 945 15.47 22.73 34.93
CA VAL A 945 15.02 22.31 36.28
C VAL A 945 14.73 23.53 37.18
N PHE A 946 15.22 24.73 36.78
CA PHE A 946 15.01 26.01 37.46
C PHE A 946 14.74 27.14 36.46
#